data_AF-A0A3N5GP49-F1
#
_entry.id   AF-A0A3N5GP49-F1
#
_cell.length_a   1.000
_cell.length_b   1.000
_cell.length_c   1.000
_cell.angle_alpha   90.00
_cell.angle_beta   90.00
_cell.angle_gamma   90.00
#
_symmetry.space_group_name_H-M   'P 1'
#
loop_
_entity.id
_entity.type
_entity.pdbx_description
1 polymer ?
#
loop_
_entity_poly.entity_id
_entity_poly.type
_entity_poly.pdbx_seq_one_letter_code
_entity_poly.pdbx_strand_id
1 'polypeptide(L)'
;QLKPEEFDQQFDKYLKDRFKPFRDKERPVDYGRNLAPDPEKGPYSNVLTVEPAPSGDLLAIVTGNRKDGELDLLLVSAKDGSIVRNLTEGFDKDMGFEYIPYPSQFNTVGWMSWSPKGDRLAYFVRTEKSKSLLLQNVLTRKIEQRIEMNNLDEPESPSISPDGRMVAFAALRGAVGDIFTVNLDTSEITNITTDEFGDLGPSFSPDGKFIVYRARVSGNYKLFRVDLDSKKKTQLTFGTHDDGAVKFYNADTLIFSSTSTDPAQPVEPEVARNGNIYNLWTLSLTTGELRQYTDTLGGNLSPVMLSGTQTPRVAFVSYYKGDYGLHVIDLKEPLKTVASTDFGSPGPIIDFQPPLSHTFIGANARRKGKYEKMFLDGVPPVNVGVTSGGDLFGGTAISFTDVLGDRQFAMVAASVSQYRTLAFSYADLSSRFQYAAQGYSQTEFFYGGLSSLLYDPIYSEIVDRDLAIATRTSRGGTFFGIYPMNKYTRLQVSAGISNFTEEYNNPELQQIADDFQQENYGRQLFRNGWFAPLSIELVQETTVFREFGPLAGSTMRCGYSYAPNFGSLLSRQTADMDARYYLRIGSTGLLALRARGFRSWGESPDFMYFGGNSEMRGYDYLEFLGQNVFFGNAELRFPFIEAMLTPIGIFGGIRGVMFFNIGGGWFDDLPFTFWTSDSEIYRRPSFIDPLTNLIVPEGPPRLIEGFRLRDSRASYGIGLETFALGFPIHFDWSWRSLFNKGWEDALYVTQGGSDAFRSVKFDVWIGYDF
;
A
#
# COMPACT_ATOMS: atom_id res chain seq x y z
N GLN A 1 26.91 -14.27 44.76
CA GLN A 1 25.67 -14.07 43.99
C GLN A 1 24.57 -13.72 44.97
N LEU A 2 23.80 -12.67 44.69
CA LEU A 2 22.63 -12.30 45.51
C LEU A 2 21.56 -13.39 45.41
N LYS A 3 20.82 -13.64 46.48
CA LYS A 3 19.60 -14.46 46.41
C LYS A 3 18.52 -13.70 45.62
N PRO A 4 17.58 -14.40 44.95
CA PRO A 4 16.51 -13.74 44.19
C PRO A 4 15.74 -12.68 45.00
N GLU A 5 15.36 -12.97 46.26
CA GLU A 5 14.62 -11.98 47.05
C GLU A 5 15.47 -10.76 47.45
N GLU A 6 16.77 -10.95 47.67
CA GLU A 6 17.71 -9.86 47.98
C GLU A 6 17.98 -9.01 46.74
N PHE A 7 18.04 -9.63 45.56
CA PHE A 7 18.13 -8.92 44.29
C PHE A 7 16.87 -8.08 44.06
N ASP A 8 15.68 -8.66 44.21
CA ASP A 8 14.41 -7.96 44.00
C ASP A 8 14.26 -6.75 44.94
N GLN A 9 14.62 -6.90 46.22
CA GLN A 9 14.61 -5.78 47.18
C GLN A 9 15.61 -4.68 46.83
N GLN A 10 16.83 -5.06 46.43
CA GLN A 10 17.84 -4.09 46.02
C GLN A 10 17.46 -3.40 44.71
N PHE A 11 16.84 -4.13 43.78
CA PHE A 11 16.38 -3.62 42.51
C PHE A 11 15.17 -2.69 42.68
N ASP A 12 14.19 -3.03 43.51
CA ASP A 12 13.06 -2.14 43.85
C ASP A 12 13.55 -0.86 44.52
N LYS A 13 14.47 -0.96 45.48
CA LYS A 13 15.10 0.22 46.11
C LYS A 13 15.85 1.06 45.08
N TYR A 14 16.65 0.43 44.23
CA TYR A 14 17.36 1.09 43.14
C TYR A 14 16.41 1.84 42.20
N LEU A 15 15.29 1.22 41.78
CA LEU A 15 14.28 1.86 40.95
C LEU A 15 13.67 3.07 41.66
N LYS A 16 13.27 2.93 42.93
CA LYS A 16 12.73 4.04 43.72
C LYS A 16 13.71 5.20 43.85
N ASP A 17 14.97 4.92 44.17
CA ASP A 17 16.01 5.93 44.31
C ASP A 17 16.33 6.59 42.96
N ARG A 18 16.43 5.80 41.88
CA ARG A 18 16.66 6.28 40.51
C ARG A 18 15.54 7.19 40.01
N PHE A 19 14.28 6.86 40.31
CA PHE A 19 13.12 7.61 39.83
C PHE A 19 12.60 8.68 40.79
N LYS A 20 13.16 8.77 42.01
CA LYS A 20 12.79 9.79 43.01
C LYS A 20 12.84 11.23 42.49
N PRO A 21 13.85 11.66 41.70
CA PRO A 21 13.90 13.02 41.15
C PRO A 21 12.78 13.34 40.15
N PHE A 22 12.10 12.32 39.63
CA PHE A 22 11.05 12.48 38.63
C PHE A 22 9.64 12.60 39.24
N ARG A 23 9.50 12.35 40.55
CA ARG A 23 8.21 12.39 41.25
C ARG A 23 7.55 13.76 41.20
N ASP A 24 8.36 14.81 41.34
CA ASP A 24 7.88 16.19 41.50
C ASP A 24 7.91 16.98 40.17
N LYS A 25 8.17 16.30 39.04
CA LYS A 25 8.18 16.90 37.70
C LYS A 25 6.76 17.16 37.19
N GLU A 26 6.65 18.17 36.33
CA GLU A 26 5.40 18.60 35.72
C GLU A 26 4.87 17.57 34.70
N ARG A 27 3.55 17.49 34.58
CA ARG A 27 2.83 16.65 33.62
C ARG A 27 2.23 17.54 32.53
N PRO A 28 1.90 16.99 31.35
CA PRO A 28 1.32 17.80 30.26
C PRO A 28 0.08 18.61 30.66
N VAL A 29 -0.77 18.05 31.54
CA VAL A 29 -1.97 18.72 32.06
C VAL A 29 -1.67 19.99 32.87
N ASP A 30 -0.45 20.11 33.41
CA ASP A 30 -0.03 21.29 34.19
C ASP A 30 0.30 22.48 33.27
N TYR A 31 0.51 22.22 31.97
CA TYR A 31 0.77 23.23 30.93
C TYR A 31 -0.50 23.80 30.28
N GLY A 32 -1.65 23.14 30.46
CA GLY A 32 -2.92 23.57 29.90
C GLY A 32 -3.68 22.46 29.20
N ARG A 33 -4.68 22.85 28.41
CA ARG A 33 -5.52 21.91 27.66
C ARG A 33 -4.73 21.31 26.49
N ASN A 34 -4.86 19.99 26.31
CA ASN A 34 -4.40 19.30 25.12
C ASN A 34 -5.25 19.70 23.91
N LEU A 35 -4.62 20.25 22.88
CA LEU A 35 -5.21 20.65 21.60
C LEU A 35 -5.04 19.60 20.51
N ALA A 36 -4.45 18.44 20.82
CA ALA A 36 -4.35 17.34 19.87
C ALA A 36 -5.74 16.82 19.47
N PRO A 37 -5.91 16.31 18.23
CA PRO A 37 -7.11 15.59 17.84
C PRO A 37 -7.47 14.48 18.82
N ASP A 38 -8.74 14.41 19.17
CA ASP A 38 -9.27 13.39 20.09
C ASP A 38 -9.50 12.07 19.34
N PRO A 39 -8.76 10.99 19.69
CA PRO A 39 -8.90 9.70 19.03
C PRO A 39 -10.27 9.04 19.27
N GLU A 40 -11.06 9.47 20.25
CA GLU A 40 -12.42 8.96 20.42
C GLU A 40 -13.42 9.62 19.46
N LYS A 41 -13.06 10.78 18.89
CA LYS A 41 -13.93 11.58 18.01
C LYS A 41 -13.54 11.51 16.54
N GLY A 42 -12.40 10.91 16.20
CA GLY A 42 -11.92 10.85 14.82
C GLY A 42 -10.78 9.87 14.60
N PRO A 43 -10.34 9.68 13.35
CA PRO A 43 -9.30 8.70 13.01
C PRO A 43 -7.90 9.12 13.46
N TYR A 44 -7.72 10.39 13.81
CA TYR A 44 -6.42 10.98 14.14
C TYR A 44 -5.98 10.65 15.57
N SER A 45 -4.68 10.51 15.75
CA SER A 45 -4.06 10.24 17.04
C SER A 45 -2.64 10.79 17.03
N ASN A 46 -2.18 11.26 18.20
CA ASN A 46 -0.85 11.81 18.38
C ASN A 46 -0.54 13.05 17.52
N VAL A 47 0.25 13.98 18.05
CA VAL A 47 0.79 15.11 17.28
C VAL A 47 2.29 15.00 17.27
N LEU A 48 2.88 14.73 16.10
CA LEU A 48 4.31 14.45 15.99
C LEU A 48 5.13 15.73 15.90
N THR A 49 4.59 16.76 15.27
CA THR A 49 5.20 18.10 15.18
C THR A 49 4.12 19.14 14.95
N VAL A 50 4.49 20.41 15.12
CA VAL A 50 3.60 21.57 14.95
C VAL A 50 4.35 22.71 14.27
N GLU A 51 3.66 23.46 13.42
CA GLU A 51 4.14 24.72 12.83
C GLU A 51 2.99 25.75 12.84
N PRO A 52 3.22 27.00 13.31
CA PRO A 52 2.18 28.00 13.43
C PRO A 52 1.99 28.73 12.10
N ALA A 53 0.74 29.06 11.77
CA ALA A 53 0.48 30.02 10.71
C ALA A 53 0.99 31.42 11.13
N PRO A 54 1.39 32.28 10.18
CA PRO A 54 1.86 33.63 10.51
C PRO A 54 0.86 34.48 11.32
N SER A 55 -0.44 34.20 11.18
CA SER A 55 -1.49 34.88 11.97
C SER A 55 -1.52 34.47 13.44
N GLY A 56 -0.99 33.30 13.80
CA GLY A 56 -1.07 32.72 15.14
C GLY A 56 -2.38 31.99 15.47
N ASP A 57 -3.41 32.11 14.63
CA ASP A 57 -4.75 31.52 14.87
C ASP A 57 -4.84 30.03 14.52
N LEU A 58 -3.95 29.55 13.65
CA LEU A 58 -3.93 28.19 13.12
C LEU A 58 -2.58 27.53 13.38
N LEU A 59 -2.64 26.22 13.59
CA LEU A 59 -1.49 25.34 13.71
C LEU A 59 -1.60 24.28 12.62
N ALA A 60 -0.53 24.12 11.85
CA ALA A 60 -0.34 22.94 11.02
C ALA A 60 0.34 21.85 11.87
N ILE A 61 -0.20 20.63 11.84
CA ILE A 61 0.29 19.50 12.63
C ILE A 61 0.45 18.26 11.75
N VAL A 62 1.45 17.42 12.06
CA VAL A 62 1.48 16.04 11.55
C VAL A 62 0.89 15.11 12.59
N THR A 63 -0.06 14.28 12.20
CA THR A 63 -0.75 13.32 13.08
C THR A 63 -0.78 11.93 12.45
N GLY A 64 -0.86 10.90 13.29
CA GLY A 64 -1.11 9.55 12.83
C GLY A 64 -2.58 9.38 12.45
N ASN A 65 -2.84 8.90 11.24
CA ASN A 65 -4.17 8.52 10.78
C ASN A 65 -4.36 7.02 11.00
N ARG A 66 -5.12 6.64 12.03
CA ARG A 66 -5.40 5.23 12.37
C ARG A 66 -6.31 4.53 11.37
N LYS A 67 -7.03 5.29 10.54
CA LYS A 67 -7.88 4.75 9.48
C LYS A 67 -6.99 4.11 8.40
N ASP A 68 -5.92 4.80 7.99
CA ASP A 68 -5.07 4.37 6.87
C ASP A 68 -3.73 3.77 7.31
N GLY A 69 -3.27 4.09 8.53
CA GLY A 69 -1.94 3.70 9.03
C GLY A 69 -0.83 4.61 8.51
N GLU A 70 -1.19 5.82 8.08
CA GLU A 70 -0.28 6.81 7.48
C GLU A 70 -0.23 8.09 8.33
N LEU A 71 0.53 9.07 7.86
CA LEU A 71 0.61 10.39 8.45
C LEU A 71 -0.22 11.38 7.65
N ASP A 72 -1.03 12.16 8.36
CA ASP A 72 -1.81 13.25 7.80
C ASP A 72 -1.31 14.60 8.31
N LEU A 73 -1.40 15.61 7.46
CA LEU A 73 -1.15 17.00 7.78
C LEU A 73 -2.48 17.72 7.99
N LEU A 74 -2.76 18.13 9.22
CA LEU A 74 -3.99 18.83 9.58
C LEU A 74 -3.73 20.30 9.91
N LEU A 75 -4.74 21.13 9.66
CA LEU A 75 -4.86 22.46 10.22
C LEU A 75 -5.83 22.40 11.41
N VAL A 76 -5.36 22.83 12.57
CA VAL A 76 -6.16 22.93 13.79
C VAL A 76 -6.17 24.36 14.33
N SER A 77 -7.23 24.73 15.05
CA SER A 77 -7.29 26.03 15.71
C SER A 77 -6.32 26.09 16.90
N ALA A 78 -5.51 27.15 16.97
CA ALA A 78 -4.65 27.42 18.12
C ALA A 78 -5.44 27.76 19.40
N LYS A 79 -6.74 28.05 19.28
CA LYS A 79 -7.62 28.42 20.39
C LYS A 79 -8.14 27.20 21.15
N ASP A 80 -8.60 26.17 20.43
CA ASP A 80 -9.33 25.04 21.03
C ASP A 80 -8.98 23.66 20.45
N GLY A 81 -8.08 23.58 19.47
CA GLY A 81 -7.65 22.33 18.84
C GLY A 81 -8.66 21.74 17.86
N SER A 82 -9.74 22.46 17.53
CA SER A 82 -10.70 22.00 16.51
C SER A 82 -10.02 21.82 15.16
N ILE A 83 -10.31 20.70 14.48
CA ILE A 83 -9.80 20.43 13.13
C ILE A 83 -10.53 21.36 12.15
N VAL A 84 -9.76 22.26 11.54
CA VAL A 84 -10.24 23.19 10.52
C VAL A 84 -10.22 22.52 9.15
N ARG A 85 -9.17 21.72 8.88
CA ARG A 85 -8.99 21.07 7.58
C ARG A 85 -7.96 19.94 7.62
N ASN A 86 -8.15 18.92 6.79
CA ASN A 86 -7.10 17.99 6.40
C ASN A 86 -6.48 18.41 5.06
N LEU A 87 -5.16 18.53 5.01
CA LEU A 87 -4.41 18.88 3.81
C LEU A 87 -3.90 17.65 3.05
N THR A 88 -3.75 16.50 3.71
CA THR A 88 -3.28 15.25 3.11
C THR A 88 -4.12 14.09 3.66
N GLU A 89 -5.26 13.80 3.04
CA GLU A 89 -6.20 12.77 3.49
C GLU A 89 -5.66 11.36 3.26
N GLY A 90 -4.82 10.86 4.18
CA GLY A 90 -4.23 9.52 4.14
C GLY A 90 -3.66 9.15 2.76
N PHE A 91 -3.92 7.91 2.35
CA PHE A 91 -3.54 7.42 1.03
C PHE A 91 -4.39 8.10 -0.05
N ASP A 92 -3.80 9.09 -0.73
CA ASP A 92 -4.40 9.76 -1.88
C ASP A 92 -3.45 9.76 -3.08
N LYS A 93 -3.73 8.88 -4.05
CA LYS A 93 -2.95 8.77 -5.29
C LYS A 93 -2.96 10.05 -6.13
N ASP A 94 -3.99 10.88 -6.01
CA ASP A 94 -4.17 12.07 -6.85
C ASP A 94 -3.27 13.23 -6.39
N MET A 95 -2.72 13.16 -5.17
CA MET A 95 -1.69 14.07 -4.66
C MET A 95 -0.32 13.88 -5.36
N GLY A 96 -0.11 12.73 -6.01
CA GLY A 96 1.08 12.42 -6.79
C GLY A 96 2.34 12.16 -5.95
N PHE A 97 2.21 11.79 -4.68
CA PHE A 97 3.32 11.32 -3.83
C PHE A 97 2.88 10.10 -3.02
N GLU A 98 3.84 9.38 -2.43
CA GLU A 98 3.55 8.08 -1.80
C GLU A 98 3.19 8.20 -0.32
N TYR A 99 3.97 8.96 0.46
CA TYR A 99 3.73 9.21 1.89
C TYR A 99 4.59 10.38 2.39
N ILE A 100 4.27 10.90 3.58
CA ILE A 100 5.12 11.87 4.31
C ILE A 100 6.17 11.08 5.11
N PRO A 101 7.48 11.21 4.81
CA PRO A 101 8.52 10.50 5.53
C PRO A 101 8.79 11.12 6.90
N TYR A 102 9.22 10.28 7.85
CA TYR A 102 9.79 10.73 9.11
C TYR A 102 11.17 11.37 8.86
N PRO A 103 11.47 12.54 9.45
CA PRO A 103 12.83 13.05 9.51
C PRO A 103 13.73 12.16 10.38
N SER A 104 15.02 12.14 10.07
CA SER A 104 16.05 11.34 10.74
C SER A 104 16.13 11.59 12.25
N GLN A 105 15.71 12.78 12.68
CA GLN A 105 15.73 13.24 14.07
C GLN A 105 14.33 13.38 14.68
N PHE A 106 13.33 12.82 14.00
CA PHE A 106 11.93 12.81 14.44
C PHE A 106 11.46 14.21 14.86
N ASN A 107 10.87 14.38 16.04
CA ASN A 107 10.28 15.64 16.52
C ASN A 107 11.27 16.60 17.21
N THR A 108 12.58 16.34 17.08
CA THR A 108 13.65 17.26 17.48
C THR A 108 14.13 18.16 16.33
N VAL A 109 13.41 18.15 15.21
CA VAL A 109 13.54 19.05 14.05
C VAL A 109 12.14 19.43 13.56
N GLY A 110 12.01 20.54 12.83
CA GLY A 110 10.75 20.90 12.19
C GLY A 110 10.49 20.01 10.96
N TRP A 111 9.24 19.66 10.66
CA TRP A 111 8.93 18.82 9.48
C TRP A 111 8.33 19.62 8.32
N MET A 112 7.84 20.81 8.64
CA MET A 112 7.15 21.69 7.71
C MET A 112 7.46 23.15 8.05
N SER A 113 7.17 24.03 7.10
CA SER A 113 7.30 25.47 7.30
C SER A 113 6.23 26.25 6.55
N TRP A 114 5.59 27.19 7.24
CA TRP A 114 4.60 28.07 6.63
C TRP A 114 5.26 29.14 5.78
N SER A 115 4.62 29.46 4.66
CA SER A 115 4.96 30.66 3.89
C SER A 115 4.73 31.91 4.74
N PRO A 116 5.57 32.95 4.61
CA PRO A 116 5.37 34.22 5.33
C PRO A 116 4.03 34.89 5.05
N LYS A 117 3.45 34.62 3.87
CA LYS A 117 2.13 35.12 3.46
C LYS A 117 0.96 34.35 4.10
N GLY A 118 1.21 33.16 4.63
CA GLY A 118 0.15 32.32 5.20
C GLY A 118 -0.76 31.66 4.14
N ASP A 119 -0.29 31.49 2.91
CA ASP A 119 -1.07 30.87 1.81
C ASP A 119 -0.62 29.43 1.49
N ARG A 120 0.65 29.12 1.77
CA ARG A 120 1.29 27.85 1.46
C ARG A 120 2.03 27.23 2.64
N LEU A 121 2.18 25.92 2.58
CA LEU A 121 2.97 25.10 3.50
C LEU A 121 4.01 24.29 2.73
N ALA A 122 5.27 24.33 3.18
CA ALA A 122 6.37 23.53 2.69
C ALA A 122 6.56 22.26 3.51
N TYR A 123 6.70 21.10 2.88
CA TYR A 123 7.04 19.83 3.52
C TYR A 123 7.64 18.83 2.51
N PHE A 124 8.39 17.85 3.00
CA PHE A 124 8.95 16.79 2.17
C PHE A 124 8.00 15.59 2.08
N VAL A 125 8.00 14.92 0.93
CA VAL A 125 7.24 13.69 0.66
C VAL A 125 8.12 12.67 -0.06
N ARG A 126 7.76 11.38 0.03
CA ARG A 126 8.39 10.33 -0.76
C ARG A 126 7.86 10.34 -2.20
N THR A 127 8.77 10.38 -3.17
CA THR A 127 8.47 10.29 -4.60
C THR A 127 9.42 9.31 -5.28
N GLU A 128 8.93 8.15 -5.67
CA GLU A 128 9.72 7.10 -6.32
C GLU A 128 10.97 6.72 -5.51
N LYS A 129 12.17 7.05 -6.02
CA LYS A 129 13.46 6.74 -5.40
C LYS A 129 14.00 7.85 -4.49
N SER A 130 13.42 9.05 -4.54
CA SER A 130 13.89 10.25 -3.84
C SER A 130 12.80 10.84 -2.94
N LYS A 131 13.09 11.98 -2.32
CA LYS A 131 12.10 12.83 -1.67
C LYS A 131 11.94 14.12 -2.49
N SER A 132 10.75 14.70 -2.44
CA SER A 132 10.44 15.98 -3.09
C SER A 132 9.97 17.00 -2.07
N LEU A 133 10.33 18.27 -2.29
CA LEU A 133 9.77 19.40 -1.56
C LEU A 133 8.46 19.82 -2.24
N LEU A 134 7.36 19.86 -1.48
CA LEU A 134 6.08 20.38 -1.94
C LEU A 134 5.80 21.74 -1.33
N LEU A 135 5.23 22.65 -2.13
CA LEU A 135 4.51 23.82 -1.64
C LEU A 135 3.02 23.62 -1.92
N GLN A 136 2.26 23.35 -0.85
CA GLN A 136 0.83 23.13 -0.94
C GLN A 136 0.06 24.37 -0.49
N ASN A 137 -0.93 24.77 -1.28
CA ASN A 137 -1.86 25.82 -0.90
C ASN A 137 -2.84 25.32 0.17
N VAL A 138 -2.89 26.02 1.31
CA VAL A 138 -3.68 25.60 2.47
C VAL A 138 -5.19 25.79 2.29
N LEU A 139 -5.59 26.70 1.39
CA LEU A 139 -6.99 27.02 1.10
C LEU A 139 -7.57 26.16 -0.03
N THR A 140 -6.81 25.86 -1.07
CA THR A 140 -7.28 25.07 -2.22
C THR A 140 -6.90 23.59 -2.12
N ARG A 141 -5.97 23.24 -1.22
CA ARG A 141 -5.31 21.93 -1.08
C ARG A 141 -4.44 21.52 -2.27
N LYS A 142 -4.35 22.34 -3.32
CA LYS A 142 -3.54 22.02 -4.49
C LYS A 142 -2.06 22.10 -4.17
N ILE A 143 -1.30 21.14 -4.67
CA ILE A 143 0.15 21.26 -4.77
C ILE A 143 0.45 22.29 -5.86
N GLU A 144 0.93 23.47 -5.47
CA GLU A 144 1.23 24.54 -6.42
C GLU A 144 2.63 24.41 -7.02
N GLN A 145 3.54 23.81 -6.26
CA GLN A 145 4.91 23.59 -6.72
C GLN A 145 5.48 22.31 -6.12
N ARG A 146 6.27 21.62 -6.94
CA ARG A 146 7.03 20.43 -6.59
C ARG A 146 8.47 20.61 -7.06
N ILE A 147 9.42 20.37 -6.16
CA ILE A 147 10.85 20.41 -6.47
C ILE A 147 11.46 19.05 -6.15
N GLU A 148 11.91 18.35 -7.18
CA GLU A 148 12.54 17.02 -7.09
C GLU A 148 13.98 17.14 -6.58
N MET A 149 14.34 16.40 -5.52
CA MET A 149 15.67 16.47 -4.89
C MET A 149 16.60 15.33 -5.33
N ASN A 150 16.64 15.03 -6.63
CA ASN A 150 17.26 13.80 -7.17
C ASN A 150 18.76 13.62 -6.92
N ASN A 151 19.48 14.68 -6.53
CA ASN A 151 20.92 14.67 -6.30
C ASN A 151 21.31 14.80 -4.81
N LEU A 152 20.34 14.67 -3.91
CA LEU A 152 20.53 14.74 -2.48
C LEU A 152 19.83 13.56 -1.81
N ASP A 153 20.51 12.94 -0.86
CA ASP A 153 19.96 11.83 -0.10
C ASP A 153 19.24 12.39 1.14
N GLU A 154 18.10 11.79 1.50
CA GLU A 154 17.35 12.12 2.72
C GLU A 154 17.08 13.62 3.01
N PRO A 155 16.61 14.45 2.05
CA PRO A 155 16.29 15.83 2.36
C PRO A 155 15.12 15.93 3.33
N GLU A 156 15.20 16.85 4.29
CA GLU A 156 14.26 17.00 5.39
C GLU A 156 14.27 18.40 6.01
N SER A 157 13.33 18.65 6.91
CA SER A 157 13.28 19.85 7.76
C SER A 157 13.31 21.19 7.00
N PRO A 158 12.29 21.49 6.17
CA PRO A 158 12.27 22.72 5.40
C PRO A 158 11.99 23.93 6.30
N SER A 159 12.63 25.06 5.98
CA SER A 159 12.36 26.38 6.56
C SER A 159 12.29 27.40 5.43
N ILE A 160 11.13 28.01 5.23
CA ILE A 160 10.94 29.05 4.20
C ILE A 160 11.57 30.36 4.69
N SER A 161 12.25 31.07 3.80
CA SER A 161 12.81 32.40 4.09
C SER A 161 11.73 33.45 4.33
N PRO A 162 12.00 34.53 5.09
CA PRO A 162 11.02 35.57 5.38
C PRO A 162 10.46 36.30 4.15
N ASP A 163 11.21 36.34 3.05
CA ASP A 163 10.77 36.89 1.77
C ASP A 163 9.96 35.88 0.91
N GLY A 164 9.91 34.61 1.33
CA GLY A 164 9.21 33.54 0.65
C GLY A 164 9.85 33.07 -0.65
N ARG A 165 11.14 33.38 -0.90
CA ARG A 165 11.83 33.04 -2.16
C ARG A 165 12.78 31.85 -2.05
N MET A 166 13.18 31.48 -0.84
CA MET A 166 14.10 30.38 -0.58
C MET A 166 13.53 29.41 0.45
N VAL A 167 14.01 28.17 0.40
CA VAL A 167 13.79 27.18 1.45
C VAL A 167 15.12 26.61 1.88
N ALA A 168 15.45 26.71 3.15
CA ALA A 168 16.57 26.01 3.76
C ALA A 168 16.11 24.62 4.18
N PHE A 169 16.95 23.61 4.04
CA PHE A 169 16.64 22.24 4.43
C PHE A 169 17.93 21.48 4.74
N ALA A 170 17.83 20.38 5.48
CA ALA A 170 18.95 19.49 5.70
C ALA A 170 18.91 18.35 4.67
N ALA A 171 20.06 17.87 4.21
CA ALA A 171 20.15 16.68 3.37
C ALA A 171 21.54 16.03 3.50
N LEU A 172 21.67 14.80 3.02
CA LEU A 172 22.93 14.10 2.96
C LEU A 172 23.59 14.27 1.58
N ARG A 173 24.90 14.50 1.57
CA ARG A 173 25.75 14.42 0.39
C ARG A 173 27.00 13.63 0.72
N GLY A 174 27.15 12.44 0.12
CA GLY A 174 28.28 11.56 0.42
C GLY A 174 28.28 11.06 1.87
N ALA A 175 27.08 10.80 2.42
CA ALA A 175 26.83 10.37 3.80
C ALA A 175 27.16 11.39 4.90
N VAL A 176 27.44 12.64 4.55
CA VAL A 176 27.55 13.77 5.51
C VAL A 176 26.30 14.64 5.40
N GLY A 177 25.74 15.03 6.55
CA GLY A 177 24.55 15.88 6.62
C GLY A 177 24.91 17.36 6.58
N ASP A 178 24.31 18.09 5.67
CA ASP A 178 24.57 19.51 5.43
C ASP A 178 23.26 20.31 5.34
N ILE A 179 23.35 21.61 5.57
CA ILE A 179 22.29 22.58 5.28
C ILE A 179 22.40 23.07 3.84
N PHE A 180 21.31 22.90 3.10
CA PHE A 180 21.14 23.39 1.74
C PHE A 180 20.09 24.50 1.71
N THR A 181 20.12 25.28 0.64
CA THR A 181 19.03 26.19 0.27
C THR A 181 18.57 25.88 -1.14
N VAL A 182 17.27 26.02 -1.40
CA VAL A 182 16.69 25.98 -2.74
C VAL A 182 15.96 27.28 -3.04
N ASN A 183 16.22 27.84 -4.23
CA ASN A 183 15.47 28.98 -4.74
C ASN A 183 14.14 28.50 -5.35
N LEU A 184 13.01 29.08 -4.92
CA LEU A 184 11.68 28.65 -5.38
C LEU A 184 11.35 29.09 -6.81
N ASP A 185 11.99 30.13 -7.34
CA ASP A 185 11.78 30.57 -8.73
C ASP A 185 12.59 29.72 -9.72
N THR A 186 13.84 29.39 -9.38
CA THR A 186 14.79 28.72 -10.29
C THR A 186 14.99 27.22 -10.00
N SER A 187 14.55 26.75 -8.83
CA SER A 187 14.85 25.40 -8.30
C SER A 187 16.35 25.11 -8.11
N GLU A 188 17.19 26.15 -8.09
CA GLU A 188 18.64 26.01 -7.87
C GLU A 188 18.93 25.66 -6.40
N ILE A 189 19.74 24.62 -6.19
CA ILE A 189 20.13 24.13 -4.87
C ILE A 189 21.58 24.52 -4.56
N THR A 190 21.81 25.19 -3.43
CA THR A 190 23.14 25.61 -2.97
C THR A 190 23.47 24.98 -1.62
N ASN A 191 24.67 24.41 -1.48
CA ASN A 191 25.16 23.92 -0.19
C ASN A 191 25.68 25.08 0.67
N ILE A 192 25.21 25.21 1.91
CA ILE A 192 25.56 26.31 2.82
C ILE A 192 26.63 25.88 3.82
N THR A 193 26.59 24.62 4.25
CA THR A 193 27.58 24.03 5.16
C THR A 193 28.41 23.01 4.40
N THR A 194 29.69 22.88 4.72
CA THR A 194 30.59 21.93 4.04
C THR A 194 31.64 21.41 5.02
N ASP A 195 31.24 21.13 6.26
CA ASP A 195 32.16 20.60 7.26
C ASP A 195 31.87 19.12 7.57
N GLU A 196 32.63 18.54 8.50
CA GLU A 196 32.54 17.11 8.82
C GLU A 196 31.39 16.80 9.79
N PHE A 197 30.64 17.81 10.25
CA PHE A 197 29.54 17.62 11.20
C PHE A 197 28.25 17.26 10.47
N GLY A 198 27.38 16.51 11.17
CA GLY A 198 26.01 16.32 10.71
C GLY A 198 25.16 17.53 11.08
N ASP A 199 24.88 18.38 10.09
CA ASP A 199 24.09 19.61 10.22
C ASP A 199 22.62 19.36 9.85
N LEU A 200 21.69 19.70 10.75
CA LEU A 200 20.27 19.33 10.68
C LEU A 200 19.34 20.46 11.15
N GLY A 201 18.06 20.39 10.78
CA GLY A 201 16.99 21.24 11.32
C GLY A 201 17.20 22.76 11.19
N PRO A 202 17.38 23.30 9.97
CA PRO A 202 17.61 24.73 9.77
C PRO A 202 16.39 25.58 10.09
N SER A 203 16.64 26.84 10.47
CA SER A 203 15.65 27.86 10.74
C SER A 203 16.19 29.22 10.29
N PHE A 204 15.52 29.87 9.33
CA PHE A 204 15.91 31.21 8.87
C PHE A 204 15.68 32.26 9.95
N SER A 205 16.61 33.23 10.03
CA SER A 205 16.40 34.43 10.84
C SER A 205 15.25 35.28 10.29
N PRO A 206 14.54 36.06 11.14
CA PRO A 206 13.44 36.90 10.70
C PRO A 206 13.83 37.96 9.66
N ASP A 207 15.10 38.35 9.61
CA ASP A 207 15.67 39.27 8.62
C ASP A 207 16.28 38.56 7.39
N GLY A 208 16.29 37.23 7.37
CA GLY A 208 16.80 36.40 6.28
C GLY A 208 18.32 36.41 6.10
N LYS A 209 19.10 37.00 7.02
CA LYS A 209 20.57 37.14 6.87
C LYS A 209 21.37 35.93 7.35
N PHE A 210 20.79 35.10 8.21
CA PHE A 210 21.48 33.93 8.74
C PHE A 210 20.52 32.77 8.96
N ILE A 211 21.09 31.57 9.09
CA ILE A 211 20.36 30.35 9.43
C ILE A 211 20.89 29.86 10.78
N VAL A 212 19.98 29.51 11.68
CA VAL A 212 20.29 28.72 12.87
C VAL A 212 19.98 27.27 12.57
N TYR A 213 20.88 26.37 12.92
CA TYR A 213 20.76 24.95 12.68
C TYR A 213 21.42 24.17 13.82
N ARG A 214 21.30 22.86 13.77
CA ARG A 214 21.83 21.96 14.77
C ARG A 214 23.01 21.18 14.20
N ALA A 215 24.13 21.14 14.90
CA ALA A 215 25.30 20.35 14.53
C ALA A 215 25.61 19.34 15.63
N ARG A 216 26.09 18.15 15.26
CA ARG A 216 26.54 17.15 16.24
C ARG A 216 28.01 17.38 16.61
N VAL A 217 28.26 17.85 17.83
CA VAL A 217 29.60 18.16 18.36
C VAL A 217 29.86 17.34 19.62
N SER A 218 30.98 16.61 19.65
CA SER A 218 31.37 15.77 20.80
C SER A 218 30.27 14.80 21.27
N GLY A 219 29.49 14.26 20.32
CA GLY A 219 28.43 13.30 20.57
C GLY A 219 27.04 13.90 20.83
N ASN A 220 26.94 15.19 21.14
CA ASN A 220 25.69 15.89 21.47
C ASN A 220 25.30 16.88 20.37
N TYR A 221 24.02 17.18 20.26
CA TYR A 221 23.50 18.17 19.33
C TYR A 221 23.50 19.57 19.93
N LYS A 222 24.11 20.52 19.22
CA LYS A 222 24.23 21.93 19.63
C LYS A 222 23.73 22.87 18.57
N LEU A 223 23.33 24.06 19.00
CA LEU A 223 22.86 25.11 18.10
C LEU A 223 24.04 25.89 17.53
N PHE A 224 23.99 26.09 16.21
CA PHE A 224 24.95 26.86 15.44
C PHE A 224 24.21 27.89 14.60
N ARG A 225 24.91 28.96 14.27
CA ARG A 225 24.48 29.97 13.31
C ARG A 225 25.46 30.00 12.14
N VAL A 226 24.96 30.10 10.92
CA VAL A 226 25.74 30.45 9.72
C VAL A 226 25.19 31.73 9.10
N ASP A 227 26.08 32.70 8.92
CA ASP A 227 25.79 33.95 8.21
C ASP A 227 25.79 33.72 6.70
N LEU A 228 24.76 34.15 5.98
CA LEU A 228 24.59 33.77 4.57
C LEU A 228 25.50 34.53 3.62
N ASP A 229 25.87 35.76 3.95
CA ASP A 229 26.77 36.60 3.15
C ASP A 229 28.22 36.22 3.39
N SER A 230 28.64 36.17 4.66
CA SER A 230 30.04 35.92 5.03
C SER A 230 30.41 34.43 5.16
N LYS A 231 29.41 33.53 5.18
CA LYS A 231 29.57 32.10 5.48
C LYS A 231 30.19 31.78 6.84
N LYS A 232 30.26 32.77 7.73
CA LYS A 232 30.83 32.59 9.08
C LYS A 232 29.91 31.72 9.93
N LYS A 233 30.45 30.62 10.47
CA LYS A 233 29.79 29.74 11.45
C LYS A 233 30.07 30.20 12.89
N THR A 234 29.10 30.04 13.79
CA THR A 234 29.24 30.38 15.22
C THR A 234 28.41 29.44 16.07
N GLN A 235 29.02 28.78 17.05
CA GLN A 235 28.32 27.95 18.02
C GLN A 235 27.58 28.83 19.04
N LEU A 236 26.33 28.47 19.36
CA LEU A 236 25.43 29.23 20.23
C LEU A 236 25.22 28.58 21.61
N THR A 237 25.26 27.24 21.67
CA THR A 237 25.04 26.47 22.92
C THR A 237 26.19 25.50 23.20
N PHE A 238 26.44 25.21 24.48
CA PHE A 238 27.62 24.48 24.95
C PHE A 238 27.25 23.37 25.95
N GLY A 239 28.22 22.54 26.37
CA GLY A 239 28.02 21.49 27.37
C GLY A 239 27.62 20.11 26.81
N THR A 240 27.21 19.21 27.70
CA THR A 240 26.99 17.77 27.44
C THR A 240 25.52 17.36 27.22
N HIS A 241 24.62 18.33 27.04
CA HIS A 241 23.19 18.10 26.75
C HIS A 241 22.86 18.21 25.25
N ASP A 242 21.69 17.76 24.84
CA ASP A 242 21.18 17.88 23.47
C ASP A 242 20.19 19.04 23.34
N ASP A 243 20.34 19.82 22.27
CA ASP A 243 19.44 20.91 21.88
C ASP A 243 18.76 20.57 20.55
N GLY A 244 17.47 20.87 20.38
CA GLY A 244 16.71 20.54 19.18
C GLY A 244 15.49 21.42 18.94
N ALA A 245 14.91 21.27 17.75
CA ALA A 245 13.69 21.93 17.30
C ALA A 245 13.69 23.47 17.49
N VAL A 246 14.79 24.10 17.10
CA VAL A 246 14.98 25.55 17.26
C VAL A 246 14.08 26.36 16.32
N LYS A 247 13.44 27.38 16.87
CA LYS A 247 12.65 28.39 16.15
C LYS A 247 12.98 29.78 16.69
N PHE A 248 12.70 30.81 15.90
CA PHE A 248 12.85 32.18 16.36
C PHE A 248 11.64 32.56 17.22
N TYR A 249 11.93 33.06 18.42
CA TYR A 249 10.96 33.73 19.26
C TYR A 249 10.72 35.17 18.76
N ASN A 250 11.80 35.87 18.44
CA ASN A 250 11.82 37.18 17.78
C ASN A 250 13.19 37.39 17.10
N ALA A 251 13.54 38.62 16.69
CA ALA A 251 14.80 38.90 16.01
C ALA A 251 16.07 38.62 16.85
N ASP A 252 15.98 38.65 18.18
CA ASP A 252 17.12 38.42 19.09
C ASP A 252 17.05 37.07 19.83
N THR A 253 15.85 36.51 20.02
CA THR A 253 15.66 35.37 20.91
C THR A 253 15.25 34.13 20.13
N LEU A 254 15.86 32.99 20.46
CA LEU A 254 15.48 31.66 20.01
C LEU A 254 14.62 30.95 21.06
N ILE A 255 13.75 30.06 20.62
CA ILE A 255 13.08 29.06 21.45
C ILE A 255 13.41 27.66 20.93
N PHE A 256 13.68 26.72 21.82
CA PHE A 256 14.11 25.38 21.45
C PHE A 256 13.87 24.39 22.60
N SER A 257 13.99 23.11 22.27
CA SER A 257 13.95 22.03 23.24
C SER A 257 15.37 21.68 23.67
N SER A 258 15.62 21.55 24.97
CA SER A 258 16.94 21.16 25.48
C SER A 258 16.83 20.13 26.60
N THR A 259 17.74 19.16 26.62
CA THR A 259 17.92 18.25 27.75
C THR A 259 18.81 18.82 28.85
N SER A 260 19.20 20.09 28.72
CA SER A 260 20.03 20.79 29.67
C SER A 260 19.46 20.74 31.10
N THR A 261 20.36 20.60 32.06
CA THR A 261 20.09 20.63 33.48
C THR A 261 20.75 21.86 34.10
N ASP A 262 20.92 21.86 35.43
CA ASP A 262 21.67 22.91 36.12
C ASP A 262 23.14 22.99 35.66
N PRO A 263 23.64 24.14 35.14
CA PRO A 263 25.06 24.29 34.79
C PRO A 263 25.97 24.26 36.03
N ALA A 264 25.45 24.53 37.23
CA ALA A 264 26.21 24.39 38.47
C ALA A 264 26.43 22.92 38.89
N GLN A 265 25.75 21.97 38.24
CA GLN A 265 25.87 20.53 38.45
C GLN A 265 26.02 19.84 37.08
N PRO A 266 27.18 19.97 36.41
CA PRO A 266 27.38 19.39 35.10
C PRO A 266 27.16 17.87 35.14
N VAL A 267 26.35 17.38 34.22
CA VAL A 267 26.02 15.97 34.14
C VAL A 267 27.20 15.21 33.56
N GLU A 268 27.65 14.18 34.27
CA GLU A 268 28.67 13.24 33.79
C GLU A 268 28.32 12.77 32.37
N PRO A 269 29.26 12.75 31.41
CA PRO A 269 28.96 12.45 30.01
C PRO A 269 28.16 11.15 29.79
N GLU A 270 28.40 10.10 30.58
CA GLU A 270 27.63 8.85 30.50
C GLU A 270 26.18 8.98 30.98
N VAL A 271 25.93 9.85 31.97
CA VAL A 271 24.58 10.16 32.46
C VAL A 271 23.88 11.13 31.51
N ALA A 272 24.61 12.10 30.96
CA ALA A 272 24.13 13.10 30.01
C ALA A 272 23.68 12.43 28.70
N ARG A 273 24.44 11.43 28.24
CA ARG A 273 24.07 10.54 27.12
C ARG A 273 22.76 9.77 27.35
N ASN A 274 22.30 9.66 28.60
CA ASN A 274 21.04 9.04 29.00
C ASN A 274 19.99 10.07 29.48
N GLY A 275 20.30 11.38 29.46
CA GLY A 275 19.45 12.47 29.94
C GLY A 275 18.43 12.89 28.90
N ASN A 276 17.34 12.14 28.74
CA ASN A 276 16.44 12.25 27.57
C ASN A 276 15.18 13.11 27.77
N ILE A 277 15.16 14.03 28.75
CA ILE A 277 13.97 14.86 28.96
C ILE A 277 14.21 16.25 28.39
N TYR A 278 13.61 16.49 27.22
CA TYR A 278 13.57 17.81 26.62
C TYR A 278 12.64 18.74 27.39
N ASN A 279 13.13 19.91 27.71
CA ASN A 279 12.37 21.02 28.27
C ASN A 279 12.44 22.23 27.34
N LEU A 280 11.56 23.21 27.55
CA LEU A 280 11.52 24.42 26.75
C LEU A 280 12.51 25.46 27.28
N TRP A 281 13.37 25.93 26.39
CA TRP A 281 14.37 26.95 26.68
C TRP A 281 14.31 28.09 25.68
N THR A 282 14.71 29.28 26.12
CA THR A 282 15.01 30.40 25.21
C THR A 282 16.46 30.84 25.32
N LEU A 283 17.04 31.31 24.21
CA LEU A 283 18.39 31.88 24.15
C LEU A 283 18.35 33.28 23.54
N SER A 284 18.86 34.31 24.23
CA SER A 284 19.16 35.60 23.61
C SER A 284 20.47 35.53 22.81
N LEU A 285 20.41 35.91 21.54
CA LEU A 285 21.55 35.93 20.64
C LEU A 285 22.52 37.09 20.94
N THR A 286 22.02 38.18 21.54
CA THR A 286 22.86 39.31 21.95
C THR A 286 23.56 39.08 23.28
N THR A 287 22.85 38.58 24.30
CA THR A 287 23.42 38.45 25.66
C THR A 287 23.94 37.06 25.97
N GLY A 288 23.54 36.03 25.22
CA GLY A 288 23.83 34.63 25.53
C GLY A 288 23.03 34.09 26.72
N GLU A 289 22.02 34.82 27.20
CA GLU A 289 21.17 34.41 28.32
C GLU A 289 20.24 33.25 27.93
N LEU A 290 20.25 32.19 28.73
CA LEU A 290 19.40 31.02 28.65
C LEU A 290 18.34 31.04 29.75
N ARG A 291 17.10 30.75 29.38
CA ARG A 291 15.97 30.67 30.32
C ARG A 291 15.18 29.38 30.12
N GLN A 292 14.95 28.62 31.20
CA GLN A 292 14.15 27.40 31.21
C GLN A 292 12.71 27.70 31.64
N TYR A 293 11.73 27.13 30.96
CA TYR A 293 10.30 27.37 31.25
C TYR A 293 9.51 26.14 31.67
N THR A 294 10.06 24.93 31.49
CA THR A 294 9.37 23.68 31.87
C THR A 294 10.34 22.73 32.58
N ASP A 295 9.81 21.87 33.44
CA ASP A 295 10.51 20.72 34.01
C ASP A 295 9.61 19.47 33.97
N THR A 296 9.42 18.92 32.76
CA THR A 296 8.44 17.86 32.49
C THR A 296 8.94 16.46 32.82
N LEU A 297 8.02 15.53 33.09
CA LEU A 297 8.30 14.10 33.26
C LEU A 297 8.61 13.35 31.94
N GLY A 298 8.03 13.76 30.81
CA GLY A 298 8.05 12.97 29.57
C GLY A 298 8.69 13.64 28.35
N GLY A 299 8.71 14.97 28.31
CA GLY A 299 9.47 15.74 27.30
C GLY A 299 8.59 16.72 26.53
N ASN A 300 9.10 17.92 26.30
CA ASN A 300 8.48 19.00 25.55
C ASN A 300 9.34 19.34 24.32
N LEU A 301 8.78 19.15 23.14
CA LEU A 301 9.45 19.07 21.83
C LEU A 301 8.75 19.97 20.81
N SER A 302 9.42 20.28 19.69
CA SER A 302 8.84 21.10 18.61
C SER A 302 8.17 22.42 19.08
N PRO A 303 8.84 23.27 19.87
CA PRO A 303 8.24 24.52 20.32
C PRO A 303 8.12 25.53 19.19
N VAL A 304 6.98 26.20 19.12
CA VAL A 304 6.69 27.25 18.14
C VAL A 304 5.95 28.42 18.77
N MET A 305 6.24 29.63 18.28
CA MET A 305 5.59 30.85 18.77
C MET A 305 4.20 31.05 18.17
N LEU A 306 3.25 31.43 19.02
CA LEU A 306 1.96 31.96 18.59
C LEU A 306 2.01 33.49 18.62
N SER A 307 1.87 34.11 17.45
CA SER A 307 1.81 35.56 17.31
C SER A 307 0.45 36.12 17.76
N GLY A 308 0.39 37.41 18.11
CA GLY A 308 -0.89 38.12 18.30
C GLY A 308 -1.44 38.19 19.73
N THR A 309 -0.69 37.76 20.76
CA THR A 309 -1.11 37.85 22.17
C THR A 309 -0.25 38.85 22.97
N GLN A 310 -0.82 39.46 24.02
CA GLN A 310 -0.09 40.38 24.90
C GLN A 310 1.02 39.66 25.70
N THR A 311 0.76 38.41 26.11
CA THR A 311 1.75 37.50 26.69
C THR A 311 2.31 36.57 25.61
N PRO A 312 3.61 36.28 25.58
CA PRO A 312 4.18 35.36 24.60
C PRO A 312 3.65 33.94 24.83
N ARG A 313 3.01 33.36 23.81
CA ARG A 313 2.45 32.01 23.85
C ARG A 313 3.26 31.05 23.00
N VAL A 314 3.49 29.86 23.53
CA VAL A 314 4.25 28.79 22.86
C VAL A 314 3.38 27.56 22.73
N ALA A 315 3.21 27.07 21.51
CA ALA A 315 2.69 25.74 21.26
C ALA A 315 3.84 24.73 21.16
N PHE A 316 3.66 23.53 21.68
CA PHE A 316 4.69 22.48 21.65
C PHE A 316 4.06 21.09 21.76
N VAL A 317 4.83 20.09 21.35
CA VAL A 317 4.48 18.68 21.48
C VAL A 317 4.98 18.14 22.81
N SER A 318 4.10 17.53 23.60
CA SER A 318 4.46 16.88 24.86
C SER A 318 4.41 15.36 24.71
N TYR A 319 5.45 14.64 25.14
CA TYR A 319 5.41 13.18 25.25
C TYR A 319 5.04 12.78 26.68
N TYR A 320 4.08 11.87 26.86
CA TYR A 320 3.72 11.33 28.16
C TYR A 320 2.99 9.99 28.03
N LYS A 321 3.46 8.96 28.75
CA LYS A 321 2.84 7.60 28.77
C LYS A 321 2.62 6.98 27.38
N GLY A 322 3.50 7.25 26.42
CA GLY A 322 3.40 6.71 25.06
C GLY A 322 2.61 7.61 24.09
N ASP A 323 2.00 8.69 24.57
CA ASP A 323 1.21 9.60 23.74
C ASP A 323 1.97 10.91 23.47
N TYR A 324 1.77 11.44 22.27
CA TYR A 324 2.24 12.78 21.89
C TYR A 324 1.05 13.75 21.81
N GLY A 325 0.94 14.64 22.80
CA GLY A 325 -0.08 15.69 22.86
C GLY A 325 0.41 17.03 22.31
N LEU A 326 -0.51 17.97 22.12
CA LEU A 326 -0.23 19.34 21.71
C LEU A 326 -0.68 20.28 22.82
N HIS A 327 0.23 21.05 23.40
CA HIS A 327 -0.08 21.96 24.51
C HIS A 327 0.37 23.38 24.18
N VAL A 328 -0.23 24.35 24.85
CA VAL A 328 0.11 25.76 24.72
C VAL A 328 0.31 26.37 26.10
N ILE A 329 1.44 27.04 26.31
CA ILE A 329 1.75 27.77 27.55
C ILE A 329 1.90 29.26 27.28
N ASP A 330 1.56 30.07 28.27
CA ASP A 330 2.03 31.45 28.38
C ASP A 330 3.41 31.42 29.04
N LEU A 331 4.43 31.98 28.37
CA LEU A 331 5.75 32.15 28.99
C LEU A 331 5.67 33.23 30.07
N LYS A 332 5.75 32.81 31.33
CA LYS A 332 5.81 33.68 32.52
C LYS A 332 7.25 33.80 33.01
N GLU A 333 7.47 33.82 34.32
CA GLU A 333 8.81 33.81 34.90
C GLU A 333 9.51 32.47 34.61
N PRO A 334 10.79 32.51 34.21
CA PRO A 334 11.54 31.29 33.96
C PRO A 334 11.83 30.56 35.28
N LEU A 335 11.81 29.22 35.24
CA LEU A 335 12.22 28.37 36.36
C LEU A 335 13.70 28.58 36.70
N LYS A 336 14.49 28.92 35.67
CA LYS A 336 15.93 29.09 35.77
C LYS A 336 16.44 30.04 34.71
N THR A 337 17.39 30.90 35.08
CA THR A 337 18.12 31.80 34.16
C THR A 337 19.62 31.62 34.37
N VAL A 338 20.35 31.38 33.29
CA VAL A 338 21.80 31.11 33.28
C VAL A 338 22.42 31.68 31.99
N ALA A 339 23.73 31.83 31.90
CA ALA A 339 24.38 32.16 30.63
C ALA A 339 24.72 30.87 29.86
N SER A 340 24.65 30.91 28.53
CA SER A 340 25.11 29.79 27.69
C SER A 340 26.57 29.42 27.99
N THR A 341 27.39 30.43 28.28
CA THR A 341 28.79 30.26 28.67
C THR A 341 29.00 29.54 30.00
N ASP A 342 27.98 29.45 30.85
CA ASP A 342 28.05 28.70 32.12
C ASP A 342 28.13 27.19 31.86
N PHE A 343 27.65 26.74 30.70
CA PHE A 343 27.81 25.34 30.24
C PHE A 343 29.15 25.07 29.55
N GLY A 344 29.99 26.09 29.43
CA GLY A 344 31.28 26.04 28.75
C GLY A 344 31.40 27.05 27.63
N SER A 345 32.53 27.06 26.96
CA SER A 345 32.83 27.92 25.82
C SER A 345 33.06 27.06 24.57
N PRO A 346 33.23 27.67 23.37
CA PRO A 346 33.70 26.92 22.20
C PRO A 346 35.05 26.26 22.53
N GLY A 347 35.02 24.96 22.81
CA GLY A 347 36.19 24.14 23.08
C GLY A 347 36.75 23.53 21.80
N PRO A 348 37.91 22.86 21.87
CA PRO A 348 38.35 22.00 20.77
C PRO A 348 37.25 20.96 20.52
N ILE A 349 36.82 20.86 19.27
CA ILE A 349 35.82 19.88 18.88
C ILE A 349 36.45 18.51 19.05
N ILE A 350 36.00 17.76 20.05
CA ILE A 350 36.44 16.39 20.26
C ILE A 350 35.59 15.55 19.32
N ASP A 351 36.21 15.07 18.24
CA ASP A 351 35.52 14.22 17.30
C ASP A 351 35.04 12.96 18.03
N PHE A 352 33.73 12.70 17.97
CA PHE A 352 33.15 11.55 18.63
C PHE A 352 33.71 10.30 17.97
N GLN A 353 34.53 9.54 18.69
CA GLN A 353 35.02 8.26 18.21
C GLN A 353 33.99 7.19 18.57
N PRO A 354 33.19 6.69 17.60
CA PRO A 354 32.30 5.58 17.88
C PRO A 354 33.13 4.37 18.33
N PRO A 355 32.60 3.51 19.23
CA PRO A 355 33.25 2.24 19.58
C PRO A 355 33.55 1.36 18.35
N LEU A 356 32.80 1.59 17.27
CA LEU A 356 32.99 0.99 15.97
C LEU A 356 32.96 2.10 14.92
N SER A 357 34.12 2.45 14.37
CA SER A 357 34.21 3.35 13.23
C SER A 357 34.10 2.55 11.93
N HIS A 358 33.14 2.90 11.09
CA HIS A 358 33.09 2.45 9.71
C HIS A 358 33.78 3.51 8.86
N THR A 359 35.05 3.30 8.53
CA THR A 359 35.74 4.18 7.60
C THR A 359 35.26 3.86 6.19
N PHE A 360 34.59 4.82 5.54
CA PHE A 360 34.36 4.72 4.11
C PHE A 360 35.70 4.77 3.38
N ILE A 361 36.13 3.62 2.84
CA ILE A 361 37.34 3.55 2.02
C ILE A 361 36.91 3.87 0.59
N GLY A 362 36.98 5.14 0.20
CA GLY A 362 36.59 5.58 -1.14
C GLY A 362 37.31 4.84 -2.27
N ALA A 363 38.54 4.37 -2.03
CA ALA A 363 39.27 3.51 -2.98
C ALA A 363 38.57 2.16 -3.26
N ASN A 364 37.71 1.69 -2.37
CA ASN A 364 36.90 0.48 -2.55
C ASN A 364 35.57 0.78 -3.26
N ALA A 365 35.24 2.05 -3.50
CA ALA A 365 34.04 2.42 -4.24
C ALA A 365 34.17 1.91 -5.67
N ARG A 366 33.32 0.95 -6.03
CA ARG A 366 33.26 0.40 -7.37
C ARG A 366 31.82 0.13 -7.75
N ARG A 367 31.56 0.11 -9.04
CA ARG A 367 30.30 -0.44 -9.55
C ARG A 367 30.34 -1.96 -9.37
N LYS A 368 29.25 -2.50 -8.85
CA LYS A 368 28.99 -3.94 -8.76
C LYS A 368 29.08 -4.59 -10.15
N GLY A 369 29.59 -5.81 -10.21
CA GLY A 369 29.62 -6.62 -11.43
C GLY A 369 28.25 -7.17 -11.84
N LYS A 370 28.10 -7.54 -13.11
CA LYS A 370 26.91 -8.24 -13.63
C LYS A 370 26.87 -9.64 -12.97
N TYR A 371 25.86 -9.92 -12.12
CA TYR A 371 25.71 -11.18 -11.35
C TYR A 371 26.65 -11.35 -10.16
N GLU A 372 27.09 -10.26 -9.56
CA GLU A 372 27.99 -10.34 -8.41
C GLU A 372 27.30 -10.91 -7.17
N LYS A 373 27.90 -11.98 -6.62
CA LYS A 373 27.41 -12.70 -5.43
C LYS A 373 25.94 -13.10 -5.57
N MET A 374 25.67 -14.00 -6.52
CA MET A 374 24.36 -14.65 -6.59
C MET A 374 24.12 -15.50 -5.33
N PHE A 375 22.97 -15.34 -4.68
CA PHE A 375 22.54 -16.14 -3.55
C PHE A 375 21.07 -16.53 -3.69
N LEU A 376 20.67 -17.55 -2.93
CA LEU A 376 19.28 -18.02 -2.88
C LEU A 376 18.42 -16.95 -2.20
N ASP A 377 17.40 -16.48 -2.90
CA ASP A 377 16.48 -15.44 -2.47
C ASP A 377 15.41 -16.06 -1.54
N GLY A 378 15.80 -16.29 -0.29
CA GLY A 378 14.92 -16.84 0.75
C GLY A 378 14.76 -18.36 0.74
N VAL A 379 13.97 -18.87 1.68
CA VAL A 379 13.59 -20.28 1.74
C VAL A 379 12.52 -20.55 0.69
N PRO A 380 12.69 -21.55 -0.20
CA PRO A 380 11.68 -21.89 -1.19
C PRO A 380 10.32 -22.18 -0.53
N PRO A 381 9.23 -21.48 -0.89
CA PRO A 381 7.94 -21.75 -0.32
C PRO A 381 7.44 -23.13 -0.77
N VAL A 382 6.75 -23.83 0.12
CA VAL A 382 5.96 -25.02 -0.24
C VAL A 382 4.50 -24.63 -0.07
N ASN A 383 3.80 -24.54 -1.18
CA ASN A 383 2.39 -24.19 -1.22
C ASN A 383 1.57 -25.46 -1.41
N VAL A 384 0.49 -25.58 -0.65
CA VAL A 384 -0.52 -26.63 -0.80
C VAL A 384 -1.88 -25.95 -0.68
N GLY A 385 -2.82 -26.34 -1.53
CA GLY A 385 -4.18 -25.78 -1.53
C GLY A 385 -5.18 -26.75 -2.14
N VAL A 386 -6.45 -26.35 -2.11
CA VAL A 386 -7.55 -27.08 -2.72
C VAL A 386 -8.37 -26.11 -3.56
N THR A 387 -8.72 -26.47 -4.79
CA THR A 387 -9.58 -25.64 -5.66
C THR A 387 -11.02 -25.66 -5.13
N SER A 388 -11.88 -24.75 -5.62
CA SER A 388 -13.33 -24.82 -5.34
C SER A 388 -13.96 -26.12 -5.85
N GLY A 389 -13.33 -26.79 -6.82
CA GLY A 389 -13.74 -28.11 -7.32
C GLY A 389 -13.24 -29.29 -6.49
N GLY A 390 -12.40 -29.06 -5.47
CA GLY A 390 -11.81 -30.12 -4.65
C GLY A 390 -10.46 -30.65 -5.15
N ASP A 391 -9.88 -30.06 -6.19
CA ASP A 391 -8.58 -30.49 -6.72
C ASP A 391 -7.44 -30.07 -5.80
N LEU A 392 -6.47 -30.96 -5.59
CA LEU A 392 -5.26 -30.62 -4.85
C LEU A 392 -4.35 -29.75 -5.72
N PHE A 393 -3.94 -28.61 -5.18
CA PHE A 393 -2.88 -27.77 -5.69
C PHE A 393 -1.62 -27.94 -4.83
N GLY A 394 -0.46 -27.98 -5.47
CA GLY A 394 0.82 -27.93 -4.78
C GLY A 394 1.91 -27.33 -5.64
N GLY A 395 2.87 -26.65 -5.03
CA GLY A 395 3.99 -26.10 -5.78
C GLY A 395 5.07 -25.45 -4.93
N THR A 396 6.19 -25.14 -5.59
CA THR A 396 7.32 -24.43 -5.01
C THR A 396 7.96 -23.52 -6.05
N ALA A 397 8.69 -22.51 -5.56
CA ALA A 397 9.50 -21.64 -6.39
C ALA A 397 10.90 -21.50 -5.78
N ILE A 398 11.92 -21.50 -6.61
CA ILE A 398 13.31 -21.28 -6.21
C ILE A 398 13.81 -20.05 -6.97
N SER A 399 14.33 -19.05 -6.27
CA SER A 399 14.87 -17.83 -6.87
C SER A 399 16.31 -17.58 -6.42
N PHE A 400 17.14 -17.10 -7.34
CA PHE A 400 18.48 -16.61 -7.08
C PHE A 400 18.58 -15.15 -7.47
N THR A 401 19.15 -14.33 -6.61
CA THR A 401 19.37 -12.92 -6.86
C THR A 401 20.81 -12.52 -6.55
N ASP A 402 21.26 -11.44 -7.17
CA ASP A 402 22.55 -10.83 -6.84
C ASP A 402 22.45 -9.86 -5.64
N VAL A 403 23.58 -9.28 -5.24
CA VAL A 403 23.71 -8.43 -4.04
C VAL A 403 22.82 -7.17 -4.00
N LEU A 404 22.22 -6.74 -5.11
CA LEU A 404 21.28 -5.59 -5.10
C LEU A 404 19.82 -5.99 -5.36
N GLY A 405 19.53 -7.27 -5.59
CA GLY A 405 18.16 -7.67 -5.89
C GLY A 405 17.74 -7.39 -7.34
N ASP A 406 18.63 -6.89 -8.21
CA ASP A 406 18.24 -6.31 -9.51
C ASP A 406 18.42 -7.27 -10.69
N ARG A 407 18.96 -8.47 -10.45
CA ARG A 407 19.06 -9.55 -11.44
C ARG A 407 18.62 -10.84 -10.80
N GLN A 408 17.55 -11.43 -11.32
CA GLN A 408 16.90 -12.57 -10.69
C GLN A 408 16.75 -13.72 -11.67
N PHE A 409 17.07 -14.92 -11.22
CA PHE A 409 16.68 -16.18 -11.87
C PHE A 409 15.64 -16.85 -11.00
N ALA A 410 14.57 -17.37 -11.59
CA ALA A 410 13.56 -18.11 -10.86
C ALA A 410 13.16 -19.39 -11.59
N MET A 411 12.82 -20.41 -10.82
CA MET A 411 12.20 -21.64 -11.27
C MET A 411 10.91 -21.82 -10.49
N VAL A 412 9.81 -22.10 -11.19
CA VAL A 412 8.51 -22.43 -10.59
C VAL A 412 8.16 -23.86 -11.00
N ALA A 413 7.75 -24.66 -10.02
CA ALA A 413 7.19 -25.99 -10.24
C ALA A 413 5.90 -26.12 -9.46
N ALA A 414 4.78 -26.33 -10.15
CA ALA A 414 3.46 -26.46 -9.54
C ALA A 414 2.64 -27.55 -10.22
N SER A 415 1.60 -28.02 -9.54
CA SER A 415 0.61 -28.97 -10.03
C SER A 415 -0.77 -28.58 -9.53
N VAL A 416 -1.77 -28.66 -10.40
CA VAL A 416 -3.19 -28.68 -10.00
C VAL A 416 -3.75 -30.00 -10.47
N SER A 417 -4.32 -30.80 -9.56
CA SER A 417 -4.65 -32.19 -9.84
C SER A 417 -3.41 -32.91 -10.40
N GLN A 418 -3.54 -33.60 -11.53
CA GLN A 418 -2.43 -34.28 -12.23
C GLN A 418 -1.62 -33.39 -13.19
N TYR A 419 -2.04 -32.15 -13.44
CA TYR A 419 -1.48 -31.27 -14.48
C TYR A 419 -0.39 -30.36 -13.93
N ARG A 420 0.72 -30.27 -14.67
CA ARG A 420 1.96 -29.66 -14.18
C ARG A 420 2.26 -28.35 -14.87
N THR A 421 2.86 -27.45 -14.10
CA THR A 421 3.46 -26.21 -14.58
C THR A 421 4.92 -26.18 -14.17
N LEU A 422 5.80 -26.02 -15.15
CA LEU A 422 7.23 -25.82 -14.96
C LEU A 422 7.64 -24.56 -15.72
N ALA A 423 8.30 -23.62 -15.06
CA ALA A 423 8.80 -22.42 -15.71
C ALA A 423 10.15 -21.99 -15.15
N PHE A 424 10.99 -21.45 -16.03
CA PHE A 424 12.28 -20.85 -15.70
C PHE A 424 12.31 -19.44 -16.24
N SER A 425 12.63 -18.46 -15.41
CA SER A 425 12.66 -17.06 -15.79
C SER A 425 13.93 -16.36 -15.37
N TYR A 426 14.32 -15.37 -16.16
CA TYR A 426 15.35 -14.39 -15.85
C TYR A 426 14.72 -12.98 -15.92
N ALA A 427 15.01 -12.13 -14.94
CA ALA A 427 14.60 -10.73 -14.92
C ALA A 427 15.79 -9.80 -14.65
N ASP A 428 15.84 -8.68 -15.36
CA ASP A 428 16.75 -7.56 -15.10
C ASP A 428 15.94 -6.31 -14.73
N LEU A 429 16.08 -5.88 -13.48
CA LEU A 429 15.37 -4.77 -12.85
C LEU A 429 16.27 -3.55 -12.62
N SER A 430 17.51 -3.57 -13.16
CA SER A 430 18.54 -2.56 -12.87
C SER A 430 18.24 -1.17 -13.43
N SER A 431 17.26 -1.06 -14.33
CA SER A 431 16.85 0.19 -14.97
C SER A 431 15.34 0.40 -14.89
N ARG A 432 14.85 1.61 -15.19
CA ARG A 432 13.40 1.87 -15.25
C ARG A 432 12.71 1.02 -16.31
N PHE A 433 13.35 0.82 -17.46
CA PHE A 433 12.90 -0.19 -18.41
C PHE A 433 13.43 -1.55 -17.96
N GLN A 434 12.52 -2.36 -17.42
CA GLN A 434 12.81 -3.70 -16.94
C GLN A 434 12.54 -4.69 -18.07
N TYR A 435 13.27 -5.80 -18.09
CA TYR A 435 13.01 -6.85 -19.06
C TYR A 435 13.15 -8.22 -18.42
N ALA A 436 12.38 -9.17 -18.94
CA ALA A 436 12.42 -10.54 -18.50
C ALA A 436 12.32 -11.51 -19.67
N ALA A 437 12.82 -12.72 -19.48
CA ALA A 437 12.67 -13.83 -20.40
C ALA A 437 12.24 -15.05 -19.61
N GLN A 438 11.30 -15.83 -20.13
CA GLN A 438 10.83 -17.06 -19.50
C GLN A 438 10.71 -18.18 -20.52
N GLY A 439 11.09 -19.39 -20.13
CA GLY A 439 10.72 -20.64 -20.80
C GLY A 439 9.78 -21.45 -19.90
N TYR A 440 8.75 -22.05 -20.46
CA TYR A 440 7.72 -22.74 -19.69
C TYR A 440 7.11 -23.95 -20.40
N SER A 441 6.57 -24.86 -19.60
CA SER A 441 5.65 -25.92 -19.98
C SER A 441 4.51 -25.92 -18.96
N GLN A 442 3.31 -25.59 -19.41
CA GLN A 442 2.13 -25.47 -18.57
C GLN A 442 1.01 -26.31 -19.16
N THR A 443 0.37 -27.13 -18.32
CA THR A 443 -0.86 -27.83 -18.67
C THR A 443 -1.99 -27.32 -17.77
N GLU A 444 -2.98 -26.70 -18.39
CA GLU A 444 -4.24 -26.27 -17.77
C GLU A 444 -5.34 -27.27 -18.12
N PHE A 445 -6.42 -27.29 -17.35
CA PHE A 445 -7.60 -28.09 -17.67
C PHE A 445 -8.87 -27.25 -17.59
N PHE A 446 -9.88 -27.67 -18.33
CA PHE A 446 -11.22 -27.09 -18.35
C PHE A 446 -12.26 -28.17 -18.65
N TYR A 447 -13.53 -27.86 -18.45
CA TYR A 447 -14.63 -28.77 -18.75
C TYR A 447 -15.22 -28.43 -20.12
N GLY A 448 -14.89 -29.23 -21.14
CA GLY A 448 -15.36 -29.07 -22.51
C GLY A 448 -16.79 -29.60 -22.72
N GLY A 449 -17.73 -29.34 -21.80
CA GLY A 449 -19.09 -29.92 -21.78
C GLY A 449 -20.13 -29.25 -22.70
N LEU A 450 -19.72 -28.53 -23.75
CA LEU A 450 -20.63 -27.77 -24.61
C LEU A 450 -21.17 -28.62 -25.76
N SER A 451 -22.22 -29.38 -25.47
CA SER A 451 -22.82 -30.39 -26.34
C SER A 451 -23.53 -29.90 -27.62
N SER A 452 -23.44 -28.63 -28.01
CA SER A 452 -23.93 -28.16 -29.32
C SER A 452 -22.83 -27.57 -30.18
N LEU A 453 -21.61 -27.58 -29.65
CA LEU A 453 -20.43 -26.98 -30.27
C LEU A 453 -19.28 -27.97 -30.28
N LEU A 454 -18.98 -28.56 -29.12
CA LEU A 454 -17.83 -29.44 -28.95
C LEU A 454 -18.14 -30.90 -29.27
N TYR A 455 -19.36 -31.39 -29.05
CA TYR A 455 -19.79 -32.74 -29.42
C TYR A 455 -21.30 -32.77 -29.65
N ASP A 456 -21.83 -33.87 -30.19
CA ASP A 456 -23.24 -33.98 -30.55
C ASP A 456 -24.16 -33.89 -29.31
N PRO A 457 -25.26 -33.10 -29.37
CA PRO A 457 -26.21 -32.96 -28.26
C PRO A 457 -26.77 -34.27 -27.74
N ILE A 458 -26.84 -35.33 -28.55
CA ILE A 458 -27.31 -36.65 -28.11
C ILE A 458 -26.49 -37.23 -26.96
N TYR A 459 -25.23 -36.81 -26.82
CA TYR A 459 -24.33 -37.25 -25.75
C TYR A 459 -24.41 -36.36 -24.49
N SER A 460 -25.15 -35.25 -24.50
CA SER A 460 -25.17 -34.28 -23.39
C SER A 460 -25.66 -34.83 -22.06
N GLU A 461 -26.45 -35.90 -22.09
CA GLU A 461 -27.06 -36.53 -20.91
C GLU A 461 -26.21 -37.70 -20.38
N ILE A 462 -25.20 -38.17 -21.15
CA ILE A 462 -24.31 -39.28 -20.77
C ILE A 462 -22.85 -38.85 -20.57
N VAL A 463 -22.45 -37.72 -21.13
CA VAL A 463 -21.15 -37.10 -20.87
C VAL A 463 -21.28 -36.25 -19.61
N ASP A 464 -20.96 -36.85 -18.47
CA ASP A 464 -20.82 -36.13 -17.21
C ASP A 464 -19.64 -35.15 -17.28
N ARG A 465 -19.68 -34.12 -16.44
CA ARG A 465 -18.64 -33.08 -16.32
C ARG A 465 -17.25 -33.70 -16.16
N ASP A 466 -17.10 -34.74 -15.35
CA ASP A 466 -15.81 -35.42 -15.12
C ASP A 466 -15.29 -36.19 -16.36
N LEU A 467 -16.18 -36.58 -17.28
CA LEU A 467 -15.81 -37.20 -18.56
C LEU A 467 -15.45 -36.15 -19.62
N ALA A 468 -15.94 -34.91 -19.47
CA ALA A 468 -15.69 -33.79 -20.37
C ALA A 468 -14.42 -33.00 -20.03
N ILE A 469 -13.51 -33.53 -19.21
CA ILE A 469 -12.25 -32.85 -18.89
C ILE A 469 -11.38 -32.80 -20.14
N ALA A 470 -11.07 -31.58 -20.57
CA ALA A 470 -10.10 -31.28 -21.61
C ALA A 470 -8.90 -30.56 -21.02
N THR A 471 -7.75 -30.71 -21.68
CA THR A 471 -6.51 -30.08 -21.27
C THR A 471 -6.00 -29.16 -22.35
N ARG A 472 -5.23 -28.16 -21.92
CA ARG A 472 -4.50 -27.25 -22.77
C ARG A 472 -3.06 -27.24 -22.33
N THR A 473 -2.17 -27.77 -23.17
CA THR A 473 -0.72 -27.76 -22.93
C THR A 473 -0.06 -26.69 -23.78
N SER A 474 0.62 -25.75 -23.13
CA SER A 474 1.42 -24.71 -23.76
C SER A 474 2.90 -24.86 -23.39
N ARG A 475 3.77 -24.93 -24.39
CA ARG A 475 5.22 -25.07 -24.22
C ARG A 475 5.95 -24.05 -25.07
N GLY A 476 6.75 -23.19 -24.47
CA GLY A 476 7.37 -22.13 -25.23
C GLY A 476 8.25 -21.20 -24.41
N GLY A 477 8.52 -20.04 -25.01
CA GLY A 477 9.24 -18.95 -24.35
C GLY A 477 8.67 -17.59 -24.70
N THR A 478 8.76 -16.67 -23.73
CA THR A 478 8.25 -15.31 -23.82
C THR A 478 9.30 -14.32 -23.32
N PHE A 479 9.48 -13.24 -24.06
CA PHE A 479 10.22 -12.05 -23.65
C PHE A 479 9.24 -10.95 -23.25
N PHE A 480 9.60 -10.20 -22.21
CA PHE A 480 8.81 -9.12 -21.64
C PHE A 480 9.63 -7.84 -21.58
N GLY A 481 9.02 -6.71 -21.94
CA GLY A 481 9.48 -5.37 -21.62
C GLY A 481 8.46 -4.72 -20.68
N ILE A 482 8.91 -4.21 -19.53
CA ILE A 482 8.07 -3.64 -18.50
C ILE A 482 8.55 -2.22 -18.23
N TYR A 483 7.66 -1.24 -18.37
CA TYR A 483 7.94 0.16 -18.11
C TYR A 483 7.00 0.69 -17.02
N PRO A 484 7.46 0.79 -15.76
CA PRO A 484 6.75 1.47 -14.68
C PRO A 484 6.70 2.97 -14.95
N MET A 485 5.49 3.47 -15.25
CA MET A 485 5.24 4.90 -15.46
C MET A 485 5.26 5.66 -14.12
N ASN A 486 4.74 5.03 -13.07
CA ASN A 486 4.82 5.47 -11.68
C ASN A 486 4.69 4.24 -10.76
N LYS A 487 4.62 4.44 -9.43
CA LYS A 487 4.46 3.35 -8.45
C LYS A 487 3.25 2.45 -8.71
N TYR A 488 2.16 3.01 -9.23
CA TYR A 488 0.87 2.34 -9.35
C TYR A 488 0.54 1.89 -10.76
N THR A 489 1.26 2.36 -11.79
CA THR A 489 0.90 2.12 -13.20
C THR A 489 2.11 1.70 -14.03
N ARG A 490 1.94 0.65 -14.83
CA ARG A 490 2.98 0.12 -15.72
C ARG A 490 2.42 -0.26 -17.09
N LEU A 491 3.23 -0.05 -18.12
CA LEU A 491 3.01 -0.62 -19.45
C LEU A 491 3.86 -1.88 -19.58
N GLN A 492 3.28 -2.96 -20.09
CA GLN A 492 3.98 -4.19 -20.43
C GLN A 492 3.84 -4.47 -21.92
N VAL A 493 4.91 -4.95 -22.53
CA VAL A 493 4.93 -5.50 -23.87
C VAL A 493 5.52 -6.90 -23.81
N SER A 494 5.00 -7.82 -24.59
CA SER A 494 5.55 -9.18 -24.67
C SER A 494 5.57 -9.72 -26.08
N ALA A 495 6.52 -10.60 -26.33
CA ALA A 495 6.65 -11.34 -27.58
C ALA A 495 7.11 -12.76 -27.24
N GLY A 496 6.47 -13.77 -27.81
CA GLY A 496 6.83 -15.16 -27.52
C GLY A 496 6.60 -16.10 -28.69
N ILE A 497 6.98 -17.35 -28.49
CA ILE A 497 6.64 -18.47 -29.36
C ILE A 497 6.31 -19.67 -28.48
N SER A 498 5.16 -20.30 -28.73
CA SER A 498 4.73 -21.48 -27.99
C SER A 498 4.01 -22.47 -28.88
N ASN A 499 4.22 -23.74 -28.57
CA ASN A 499 3.44 -24.85 -29.08
C ASN A 499 2.24 -25.08 -28.16
N PHE A 500 1.09 -25.24 -28.76
CA PHE A 500 -0.21 -25.31 -28.14
C PHE A 500 -0.86 -26.65 -28.52
N THR A 501 -1.42 -27.34 -27.54
CA THR A 501 -2.14 -28.60 -27.75
C THR A 501 -3.38 -28.65 -26.87
N GLU A 502 -4.53 -28.97 -27.46
CA GLU A 502 -5.80 -29.16 -26.78
C GLU A 502 -6.38 -30.53 -27.10
N GLU A 503 -6.79 -31.24 -26.05
CA GLU A 503 -7.37 -32.58 -26.17
C GLU A 503 -8.24 -32.94 -24.96
N TYR A 504 -9.26 -33.76 -25.17
CA TYR A 504 -9.98 -34.43 -24.09
C TYR A 504 -9.12 -35.51 -23.44
N ASN A 505 -9.24 -35.66 -22.12
CA ASN A 505 -8.62 -36.79 -21.42
C ASN A 505 -9.19 -38.14 -21.86
N ASN A 506 -10.46 -38.17 -22.28
CA ASN A 506 -11.13 -39.35 -22.79
C ASN A 506 -10.97 -39.41 -24.32
N PRO A 507 -10.22 -40.39 -24.87
CA PRO A 507 -10.01 -40.52 -26.31
C PRO A 507 -11.28 -40.83 -27.11
N GLU A 508 -12.26 -41.50 -26.50
CA GLU A 508 -13.54 -41.78 -27.17
C GLU A 508 -14.35 -40.50 -27.35
N LEU A 509 -14.38 -39.65 -26.32
CA LEU A 509 -15.02 -38.34 -26.40
C LEU A 509 -14.29 -37.41 -27.38
N GLN A 510 -12.96 -37.48 -27.44
CA GLN A 510 -12.17 -36.76 -28.44
C GLN A 510 -12.61 -37.12 -29.87
N GLN A 511 -12.73 -38.41 -30.17
CA GLN A 511 -13.15 -38.86 -31.50
C GLN A 511 -14.57 -38.40 -31.84
N ILE A 512 -15.52 -38.53 -30.90
CA ILE A 512 -16.90 -38.07 -31.07
C ILE A 512 -16.94 -36.56 -31.33
N ALA A 513 -16.17 -35.79 -30.57
CA ALA A 513 -16.05 -34.35 -30.73
C ALA A 513 -15.49 -33.97 -32.10
N ASP A 514 -14.41 -34.61 -32.53
CA ASP A 514 -13.77 -34.35 -33.81
C ASP A 514 -14.68 -34.65 -35.00
N ASP A 515 -15.39 -35.80 -34.96
CA ASP A 515 -16.32 -36.19 -36.01
C ASP A 515 -17.50 -35.22 -36.10
N PHE A 516 -18.10 -34.86 -34.96
CA PHE A 516 -19.21 -33.90 -34.88
C PHE A 516 -18.79 -32.52 -35.40
N GLN A 517 -17.64 -32.02 -34.96
CA GLN A 517 -17.16 -30.69 -35.34
C GLN A 517 -16.79 -30.62 -36.82
N GLN A 518 -16.18 -31.68 -37.35
CA GLN A 518 -15.85 -31.78 -38.77
C GLN A 518 -17.10 -31.84 -39.64
N GLU A 519 -18.15 -32.55 -39.22
CA GLU A 519 -19.43 -32.64 -39.96
C GLU A 519 -20.21 -31.32 -39.94
N ASN A 520 -20.31 -30.66 -38.78
CA ASN A 520 -21.18 -29.49 -38.60
C ASN A 520 -20.50 -28.16 -38.90
N TYR A 521 -19.19 -28.04 -38.64
CA TYR A 521 -18.43 -26.79 -38.78
C TYR A 521 -17.32 -26.86 -39.83
N GLY A 522 -17.06 -28.05 -40.42
CA GLY A 522 -15.99 -28.24 -41.39
C GLY A 522 -14.58 -28.06 -40.81
N ARG A 523 -14.48 -27.98 -39.48
CA ARG A 523 -13.26 -27.70 -38.73
C ARG A 523 -13.37 -28.30 -37.33
N GLN A 524 -12.26 -28.75 -36.77
CA GLN A 524 -12.17 -28.99 -35.32
C GLN A 524 -12.25 -27.63 -34.58
N LEU A 525 -12.42 -27.58 -33.27
CA LEU A 525 -12.40 -26.36 -32.46
C LEU A 525 -11.21 -26.36 -31.51
N PHE A 526 -10.81 -27.54 -31.03
CA PHE A 526 -9.50 -27.73 -30.43
C PHE A 526 -8.42 -27.59 -31.51
N ARG A 527 -7.33 -26.90 -31.16
CA ARG A 527 -6.29 -26.53 -32.11
C ARG A 527 -4.92 -26.90 -31.58
N ASN A 528 -4.14 -27.54 -32.46
CA ASN A 528 -2.78 -27.97 -32.15
C ASN A 528 -1.82 -27.28 -33.11
N GLY A 529 -0.79 -26.61 -32.59
CA GLY A 529 0.16 -25.89 -33.43
C GLY A 529 1.03 -24.88 -32.71
N TRP A 530 1.89 -24.21 -33.47
CA TRP A 530 2.71 -23.13 -32.96
C TRP A 530 2.00 -21.79 -33.12
N PHE A 531 2.17 -20.87 -32.18
CA PHE A 531 1.75 -19.47 -32.34
C PHE A 531 2.77 -18.53 -31.73
N ALA A 532 2.82 -17.30 -32.25
CA ALA A 532 3.82 -16.31 -31.88
C ALA A 532 3.14 -14.99 -31.46
N PRO A 533 2.63 -14.89 -30.21
CA PRO A 533 1.86 -13.72 -29.79
C PRO A 533 2.76 -12.51 -29.54
N LEU A 534 2.26 -11.34 -29.94
CA LEU A 534 2.74 -10.01 -29.56
C LEU A 534 1.67 -9.36 -28.70
N SER A 535 2.00 -8.90 -27.50
CA SER A 535 1.00 -8.34 -26.59
C SER A 535 1.43 -7.00 -26.02
N ILE A 536 0.44 -6.17 -25.72
CA ILE A 536 0.57 -4.92 -24.98
C ILE A 536 -0.46 -4.90 -23.85
N GLU A 537 -0.04 -4.50 -22.66
CA GLU A 537 -0.89 -4.53 -21.47
C GLU A 537 -0.63 -3.29 -20.61
N LEU A 538 -1.71 -2.60 -20.23
CA LEU A 538 -1.69 -1.54 -19.24
C LEU A 538 -2.20 -2.10 -17.91
N VAL A 539 -1.38 -1.97 -16.86
CA VAL A 539 -1.72 -2.41 -15.51
C VAL A 539 -1.68 -1.23 -14.55
N GLN A 540 -2.75 -1.07 -13.77
CA GLN A 540 -2.85 -0.15 -12.65
C GLN A 540 -3.17 -0.95 -11.37
N GLU A 541 -2.46 -0.65 -10.28
CA GLU A 541 -2.70 -1.23 -8.96
C GLU A 541 -2.57 -0.16 -7.88
N THR A 542 -3.67 0.09 -7.16
CA THR A 542 -3.78 1.11 -6.10
C THR A 542 -4.45 0.55 -4.84
N THR A 543 -4.65 -0.77 -4.77
CA THR A 543 -5.39 -1.44 -3.72
C THR A 543 -4.63 -1.40 -2.40
N VAL A 544 -5.31 -0.91 -1.37
CA VAL A 544 -4.84 -0.95 0.01
C VAL A 544 -5.38 -2.22 0.65
N PHE A 545 -4.48 -3.06 1.15
CA PHE A 545 -4.80 -4.32 1.81
C PHE A 545 -4.84 -4.19 3.33
N ARG A 546 -5.70 -4.99 3.95
CA ARG A 546 -5.68 -5.35 5.37
C ARG A 546 -5.54 -6.86 5.51
N GLU A 547 -5.45 -7.35 6.73
CA GLU A 547 -5.35 -8.77 7.07
C GLU A 547 -6.50 -9.62 6.51
N PHE A 548 -7.66 -9.00 6.23
CA PHE A 548 -8.84 -9.63 5.63
C PHE A 548 -9.01 -9.31 4.13
N GLY A 549 -7.95 -8.84 3.44
CA GLY A 549 -7.98 -8.59 2.00
C GLY A 549 -8.12 -7.11 1.60
N PRO A 550 -8.54 -6.82 0.34
CA PRO A 550 -8.69 -5.48 -0.20
C PRO A 550 -9.66 -4.61 0.62
N LEU A 551 -9.28 -3.36 0.91
CA LEU A 551 -10.12 -2.41 1.66
C LEU A 551 -10.53 -1.18 0.83
N ALA A 552 -9.61 -0.65 0.03
CA ALA A 552 -9.81 0.57 -0.75
C ALA A 552 -8.95 0.56 -2.01
N GLY A 553 -9.30 1.40 -2.99
CA GLY A 553 -8.49 1.59 -4.20
C GLY A 553 -9.06 0.84 -5.40
N SER A 554 -8.19 0.56 -6.37
CA SER A 554 -8.59 -0.05 -7.64
C SER A 554 -7.46 -0.83 -8.29
N THR A 555 -7.85 -1.86 -9.03
CA THR A 555 -6.96 -2.64 -9.89
C THR A 555 -7.55 -2.63 -11.30
N MET A 556 -6.72 -2.42 -12.30
CA MET A 556 -7.11 -2.53 -13.70
C MET A 556 -6.03 -3.23 -14.49
N ARG A 557 -6.44 -4.17 -15.33
CA ARG A 557 -5.62 -4.78 -16.38
C ARG A 557 -6.36 -4.63 -17.70
N CYS A 558 -5.70 -4.05 -18.69
CA CYS A 558 -6.22 -3.93 -20.05
C CYS A 558 -5.16 -4.45 -21.02
N GLY A 559 -5.40 -5.62 -21.61
CA GLY A 559 -4.47 -6.30 -22.50
C GLY A 559 -5.04 -6.49 -23.89
N TYR A 560 -4.15 -6.39 -24.88
CA TYR A 560 -4.41 -6.79 -26.26
C TYR A 560 -3.26 -7.65 -26.77
N SER A 561 -3.57 -8.78 -27.39
CA SER A 561 -2.61 -9.72 -27.97
C SER A 561 -2.94 -10.00 -29.42
N TYR A 562 -1.90 -10.08 -30.26
CA TYR A 562 -1.98 -10.42 -31.67
C TYR A 562 -0.96 -11.51 -32.01
N ALA A 563 -1.45 -12.66 -32.45
CA ALA A 563 -0.65 -13.71 -33.07
C ALA A 563 -0.87 -13.65 -34.60
N PRO A 564 0.16 -13.29 -35.38
CA PRO A 564 0.02 -13.10 -36.81
C PRO A 564 -0.20 -14.43 -37.55
N ASN A 565 -0.95 -14.37 -38.64
CA ASN A 565 -1.05 -15.47 -39.59
C ASN A 565 0.21 -15.50 -40.47
N PHE A 566 1.13 -16.42 -40.18
CA PHE A 566 2.35 -16.61 -40.96
C PHE A 566 2.67 -18.11 -41.07
N GLY A 567 2.69 -18.63 -42.31
CA GLY A 567 2.98 -20.05 -42.57
C GLY A 567 1.93 -20.96 -41.93
N SER A 568 2.37 -21.89 -41.09
CA SER A 568 1.51 -22.83 -40.35
C SER A 568 1.25 -22.40 -38.90
N LEU A 569 1.49 -21.13 -38.56
CA LEU A 569 1.23 -20.63 -37.21
C LEU A 569 -0.28 -20.42 -36.99
N LEU A 570 -0.76 -20.76 -35.80
CA LEU A 570 -2.12 -20.42 -35.39
C LEU A 570 -2.22 -18.89 -35.25
N SER A 571 -3.29 -18.33 -35.80
CA SER A 571 -3.54 -16.88 -35.79
C SER A 571 -4.75 -16.53 -34.91
N ARG A 572 -4.58 -15.49 -34.08
CA ARG A 572 -5.65 -14.94 -33.24
C ARG A 572 -5.36 -13.53 -32.75
N GLN A 573 -6.42 -12.86 -32.37
CA GLN A 573 -6.41 -11.60 -31.64
C GLN A 573 -7.21 -11.80 -30.36
N THR A 574 -6.74 -11.23 -29.25
CA THR A 574 -7.41 -11.34 -27.96
C THR A 574 -7.39 -9.99 -27.25
N ALA A 575 -8.55 -9.56 -26.76
CA ALA A 575 -8.69 -8.46 -25.81
C ALA A 575 -9.14 -9.02 -24.46
N ASP A 576 -8.43 -8.70 -23.38
CA ASP A 576 -8.74 -9.14 -22.01
C ASP A 576 -8.66 -7.93 -21.07
N MET A 577 -9.75 -7.67 -20.36
CA MET A 577 -9.86 -6.56 -19.42
C MET A 577 -10.43 -7.07 -18.09
N ASP A 578 -9.75 -6.81 -16.97
CA ASP A 578 -10.25 -7.03 -15.60
C ASP A 578 -10.12 -5.71 -14.85
N ALA A 579 -11.22 -5.22 -14.30
CA ALA A 579 -11.29 -3.98 -13.54
C ALA A 579 -11.97 -4.22 -12.20
N ARG A 580 -11.36 -3.70 -11.13
CA ARG A 580 -11.81 -3.84 -9.75
C ARG A 580 -11.77 -2.50 -9.05
N TYR A 581 -12.79 -2.24 -8.25
CA TYR A 581 -12.91 -1.03 -7.46
C TYR A 581 -13.39 -1.36 -6.05
N TYR A 582 -12.66 -0.89 -5.05
CA TYR A 582 -12.95 -1.10 -3.64
C TYR A 582 -13.26 0.25 -3.01
N LEU A 583 -14.54 0.46 -2.72
CA LEU A 583 -15.03 1.64 -2.03
C LEU A 583 -15.12 1.35 -0.54
N ARG A 584 -14.19 1.87 0.25
CA ARG A 584 -14.24 1.77 1.70
C ARG A 584 -15.46 2.50 2.28
N ILE A 585 -16.17 1.84 3.18
CA ILE A 585 -17.34 2.35 3.91
C ILE A 585 -17.05 2.26 5.42
N GLY A 586 -16.99 3.42 6.09
CA GLY A 586 -16.67 3.49 7.51
C GLY A 586 -15.20 3.15 7.82
N SER A 587 -14.96 2.45 8.94
CA SER A 587 -13.62 2.03 9.37
C SER A 587 -13.12 0.85 8.54
N THR A 588 -13.84 -0.26 8.53
CA THR A 588 -13.36 -1.52 7.94
C THR A 588 -14.32 -2.12 6.92
N GLY A 589 -15.52 -1.57 6.73
CA GLY A 589 -16.46 -2.02 5.69
C GLY A 589 -16.06 -1.57 4.28
N LEU A 590 -16.59 -2.23 3.25
CA LEU A 590 -16.38 -1.84 1.86
C LEU A 590 -17.45 -2.38 0.90
N LEU A 591 -17.61 -1.68 -0.23
CA LEU A 591 -18.27 -2.18 -1.43
C LEU A 591 -17.20 -2.49 -2.48
N ALA A 592 -17.04 -3.75 -2.84
CA ALA A 592 -16.17 -4.22 -3.92
C ALA A 592 -16.99 -4.40 -5.20
N LEU A 593 -16.43 -3.94 -6.31
CA LEU A 593 -16.99 -4.11 -7.64
C LEU A 593 -15.93 -4.71 -8.54
N ARG A 594 -16.29 -5.70 -9.35
CA ARG A 594 -15.44 -6.30 -10.36
C ARG A 594 -16.19 -6.44 -11.67
N ALA A 595 -15.52 -6.18 -12.78
CA ALA A 595 -15.98 -6.50 -14.12
C ALA A 595 -14.83 -7.08 -14.93
N ARG A 596 -15.09 -8.18 -15.64
CA ARG A 596 -14.13 -8.78 -16.56
C ARG A 596 -14.78 -9.00 -17.92
N GLY A 597 -14.07 -8.59 -18.96
CA GLY A 597 -14.46 -8.78 -20.35
C GLY A 597 -13.32 -9.45 -21.11
N PHE A 598 -13.65 -10.45 -21.90
CA PHE A 598 -12.70 -11.18 -22.74
C PHE A 598 -13.30 -11.41 -24.11
N ARG A 599 -12.50 -11.23 -25.15
CA ARG A 599 -12.88 -11.56 -26.52
C ARG A 599 -11.67 -12.05 -27.29
N SER A 600 -11.79 -13.21 -27.92
CA SER A 600 -10.80 -13.72 -28.88
C SER A 600 -11.43 -14.01 -30.23
N TRP A 601 -10.72 -13.67 -31.30
CA TRP A 601 -11.16 -13.83 -32.68
C TRP A 601 -9.99 -14.13 -33.62
N GLY A 602 -10.28 -14.64 -34.81
CA GLY A 602 -9.28 -15.07 -35.78
C GLY A 602 -9.55 -16.51 -36.26
N GLU A 603 -8.56 -17.14 -36.87
CA GLU A 603 -8.70 -18.52 -37.37
C GLU A 603 -8.69 -19.55 -36.24
N SER A 604 -7.99 -19.25 -35.14
CA SER A 604 -7.83 -20.10 -33.96
C SER A 604 -8.05 -19.29 -32.67
N PRO A 605 -9.28 -18.80 -32.41
CA PRO A 605 -9.59 -17.99 -31.23
C PRO A 605 -9.27 -18.77 -29.94
N ASP A 606 -8.96 -18.02 -28.89
CA ASP A 606 -8.77 -18.55 -27.55
C ASP A 606 -10.10 -18.60 -26.77
N PHE A 607 -10.16 -19.48 -25.77
CA PHE A 607 -11.31 -19.64 -24.88
C PHE A 607 -10.94 -19.22 -23.47
N MET A 608 -11.88 -18.53 -22.83
CA MET A 608 -11.84 -18.24 -21.41
C MET A 608 -12.83 -19.16 -20.70
N TYR A 609 -12.35 -19.80 -19.64
CA TYR A 609 -13.12 -20.64 -18.73
C TYR A 609 -13.23 -19.93 -17.38
N PHE A 610 -14.42 -19.94 -16.78
CA PHE A 610 -14.71 -19.24 -15.53
C PHE A 610 -15.86 -19.90 -14.75
N GLY A 611 -15.97 -19.62 -13.45
CA GLY A 611 -17.01 -20.18 -12.58
C GLY A 611 -16.47 -20.63 -11.22
N GLY A 612 -17.35 -20.74 -10.23
CA GLY A 612 -17.00 -21.05 -8.84
C GLY A 612 -16.85 -19.81 -7.96
N ASN A 613 -16.23 -19.98 -6.79
CA ASN A 613 -16.42 -19.04 -5.68
C ASN A 613 -15.76 -17.67 -5.86
N SER A 614 -14.71 -17.56 -6.68
CA SER A 614 -14.02 -16.29 -6.94
C SER A 614 -14.57 -15.52 -8.15
N GLU A 615 -15.59 -16.05 -8.85
CA GLU A 615 -16.13 -15.46 -10.08
C GLU A 615 -17.66 -15.47 -10.10
N MET A 616 -18.27 -16.66 -10.10
CA MET A 616 -19.73 -16.86 -10.18
C MET A 616 -20.19 -17.78 -9.04
N ARG A 617 -20.24 -17.27 -7.80
CA ARG A 617 -20.71 -18.05 -6.62
C ARG A 617 -22.07 -18.69 -6.86
N GLY A 618 -22.27 -19.92 -6.41
CA GLY A 618 -23.49 -20.70 -6.66
C GLY A 618 -23.47 -21.52 -7.96
N TYR A 619 -22.50 -21.29 -8.84
CA TYR A 619 -22.19 -22.10 -10.01
C TYR A 619 -20.94 -22.95 -9.76
N ASP A 620 -20.74 -23.98 -10.56
CA ASP A 620 -19.63 -24.91 -10.38
C ASP A 620 -18.31 -24.35 -10.91
N TYR A 621 -17.20 -24.90 -10.42
CA TYR A 621 -15.85 -24.47 -10.78
C TYR A 621 -15.59 -24.66 -12.28
N LEU A 622 -15.23 -23.59 -12.99
CA LEU A 622 -15.03 -23.59 -14.45
C LEU A 622 -16.25 -24.10 -15.24
N GLU A 623 -17.47 -23.82 -14.77
CA GLU A 623 -18.72 -24.21 -15.46
C GLU A 623 -18.91 -23.48 -16.81
N PHE A 624 -18.42 -22.25 -16.93
CA PHE A 624 -18.64 -21.42 -18.12
C PHE A 624 -17.42 -21.44 -19.04
N LEU A 625 -17.68 -21.45 -20.35
CA LEU A 625 -16.67 -21.39 -21.40
C LEU A 625 -17.14 -20.48 -22.55
N GLY A 626 -16.24 -19.68 -23.12
CA GLY A 626 -16.55 -18.87 -24.30
C GLY A 626 -15.32 -18.20 -24.92
N GLN A 627 -15.39 -17.90 -26.21
CA GLN A 627 -14.43 -17.00 -26.88
C GLN A 627 -14.81 -15.53 -26.71
N ASN A 628 -16.05 -15.26 -26.32
CA ASN A 628 -16.53 -14.00 -25.82
C ASN A 628 -17.06 -14.22 -24.40
N VAL A 629 -16.58 -13.47 -23.42
CA VAL A 629 -16.97 -13.60 -22.02
C VAL A 629 -17.18 -12.23 -21.40
N PHE A 630 -18.24 -12.13 -20.60
CA PHE A 630 -18.41 -11.04 -19.66
C PHE A 630 -18.90 -11.58 -18.33
N PHE A 631 -18.30 -11.13 -17.23
CA PHE A 631 -18.91 -11.26 -15.92
C PHE A 631 -18.65 -10.03 -15.04
N GLY A 632 -19.54 -9.81 -14.09
CA GLY A 632 -19.44 -8.78 -13.08
C GLY A 632 -19.85 -9.29 -11.70
N ASN A 633 -19.20 -8.75 -10.69
CA ASN A 633 -19.48 -9.01 -9.28
C ASN A 633 -19.65 -7.69 -8.54
N ALA A 634 -20.60 -7.66 -7.61
CA ALA A 634 -20.70 -6.62 -6.60
C ALA A 634 -20.80 -7.28 -5.22
N GLU A 635 -20.02 -6.79 -4.27
CA GLU A 635 -19.96 -7.35 -2.93
C GLU A 635 -19.87 -6.29 -1.84
N LEU A 636 -20.76 -6.35 -0.86
CA LEU A 636 -20.72 -5.54 0.35
C LEU A 636 -20.16 -6.38 1.50
N ARG A 637 -18.95 -6.02 1.96
CA ARG A 637 -18.28 -6.63 3.13
C ARG A 637 -18.38 -5.68 4.32
N PHE A 638 -18.79 -6.19 5.47
CA PHE A 638 -18.93 -5.37 6.68
C PHE A 638 -18.48 -6.15 7.93
N PRO A 639 -17.91 -5.48 8.93
CA PRO A 639 -17.53 -6.14 10.17
C PRO A 639 -18.79 -6.56 10.94
N PHE A 640 -18.85 -7.83 11.36
CA PHE A 640 -19.86 -8.30 12.32
C PHE A 640 -19.26 -8.35 13.73
N ILE A 641 -18.04 -8.89 13.83
CA ILE A 641 -17.21 -8.91 15.02
C ILE A 641 -15.79 -8.54 14.59
N GLU A 642 -15.21 -7.45 15.11
CA GLU A 642 -13.85 -7.04 14.69
C GLU A 642 -12.76 -7.92 15.31
N ALA A 643 -12.94 -8.36 16.56
CA ALA A 643 -12.04 -9.29 17.23
C ALA A 643 -12.80 -10.07 18.31
N MET A 644 -12.43 -11.32 18.53
CA MET A 644 -13.00 -12.15 19.59
C MET A 644 -11.96 -12.39 20.68
N LEU A 645 -12.21 -11.87 21.89
CA LEU A 645 -11.40 -12.17 23.06
C LEU A 645 -11.82 -13.54 23.61
N THR A 646 -10.93 -14.54 23.53
CA THR A 646 -11.20 -15.90 24.02
C THR A 646 -10.21 -16.31 25.10
N PRO A 647 -10.50 -17.34 25.91
CA PRO A 647 -9.58 -17.85 26.93
C PRO A 647 -8.22 -18.33 26.40
N ILE A 648 -8.10 -18.59 25.10
CA ILE A 648 -6.86 -19.05 24.45
C ILE A 648 -6.23 -17.96 23.56
N GLY A 649 -6.71 -16.72 23.63
CA GLY A 649 -6.16 -15.57 22.91
C GLY A 649 -7.20 -14.80 22.10
N ILE A 650 -6.72 -13.87 21.28
CA ILE A 650 -7.56 -13.07 20.37
C ILE A 650 -7.70 -13.85 19.06
N PHE A 651 -8.93 -14.21 18.69
CA PHE A 651 -9.24 -14.74 17.36
C PHE A 651 -9.61 -13.61 16.40
N GLY A 652 -9.37 -13.86 15.11
CA GLY A 652 -9.74 -12.97 14.03
C GLY A 652 -11.25 -12.66 14.04
N GLY A 653 -11.61 -11.52 13.45
CA GLY A 653 -13.00 -11.10 13.34
C GLY A 653 -13.87 -12.02 12.48
N ILE A 654 -15.19 -11.82 12.59
CA ILE A 654 -16.19 -12.37 11.67
C ILE A 654 -16.72 -11.20 10.84
N ARG A 655 -16.74 -11.37 9.53
CA ARG A 655 -17.22 -10.38 8.57
C ARG A 655 -18.45 -10.93 7.87
N GLY A 656 -19.45 -10.07 7.70
CA GLY A 656 -20.60 -10.36 6.86
C GLY A 656 -20.33 -9.97 5.42
N VAL A 657 -20.81 -10.79 4.50
CA VAL A 657 -20.71 -10.59 3.06
C VAL A 657 -22.12 -10.63 2.46
N MET A 658 -22.42 -9.71 1.56
CA MET A 658 -23.56 -9.81 0.65
C MET A 658 -23.05 -9.63 -0.77
N PHE A 659 -23.42 -10.51 -1.68
CA PHE A 659 -22.89 -10.48 -3.03
C PHE A 659 -23.95 -10.67 -4.12
N PHE A 660 -23.59 -10.21 -5.31
CA PHE A 660 -24.34 -10.40 -6.54
C PHE A 660 -23.36 -10.67 -7.69
N ASN A 661 -23.62 -11.71 -8.47
CA ASN A 661 -22.85 -12.08 -9.65
C ASN A 661 -23.75 -12.09 -10.89
N ILE A 662 -23.21 -11.71 -12.04
CA ILE A 662 -23.85 -11.86 -13.33
C ILE A 662 -22.79 -12.12 -14.40
N GLY A 663 -23.04 -13.03 -15.33
CA GLY A 663 -22.07 -13.30 -16.39
C GLY A 663 -22.54 -14.31 -17.43
N GLY A 664 -21.80 -14.41 -18.51
CA GLY A 664 -22.03 -15.37 -19.58
C GLY A 664 -20.82 -15.48 -20.50
N GLY A 665 -20.61 -16.69 -21.04
CA GLY A 665 -19.65 -16.99 -22.09
C GLY A 665 -20.38 -17.47 -23.34
N TRP A 666 -19.92 -17.06 -24.52
CA TRP A 666 -20.52 -17.47 -25.79
C TRP A 666 -19.50 -17.56 -26.92
N PHE A 667 -19.95 -18.15 -28.03
CA PHE A 667 -19.18 -18.40 -29.23
C PHE A 667 -19.85 -17.72 -30.42
N ASP A 668 -19.07 -17.25 -31.38
CA ASP A 668 -19.62 -16.55 -32.55
C ASP A 668 -20.46 -17.48 -33.45
N ASP A 669 -20.20 -18.80 -33.39
CA ASP A 669 -20.94 -19.82 -34.15
C ASP A 669 -22.30 -20.19 -33.54
N LEU A 670 -22.62 -19.70 -32.33
CA LEU A 670 -23.86 -19.99 -31.64
C LEU A 670 -24.66 -18.69 -31.36
N PRO A 671 -26.00 -18.73 -31.48
CA PRO A 671 -26.82 -17.60 -31.07
C PRO A 671 -26.67 -17.37 -29.57
N PHE A 672 -26.53 -16.11 -29.17
CA PHE A 672 -26.46 -15.73 -27.77
C PHE A 672 -27.21 -14.42 -27.52
N THR A 673 -28.05 -14.43 -26.51
CA THR A 673 -28.80 -13.29 -26.01
C THR A 673 -28.55 -13.15 -24.51
N PHE A 674 -27.84 -12.10 -24.12
CA PHE A 674 -27.48 -11.90 -22.72
C PHE A 674 -28.73 -11.74 -21.84
N TRP A 675 -29.70 -10.94 -22.29
CA TRP A 675 -31.01 -10.74 -21.65
C TRP A 675 -32.06 -10.38 -22.69
N THR A 676 -33.33 -10.59 -22.38
CA THR A 676 -34.48 -10.13 -23.19
C THR A 676 -35.67 -9.82 -22.30
N SER A 677 -36.60 -9.01 -22.81
CA SER A 677 -37.93 -8.77 -22.22
C SER A 677 -39.07 -9.16 -23.15
N ASP A 678 -38.75 -9.67 -24.34
CA ASP A 678 -39.73 -9.94 -25.39
C ASP A 678 -40.58 -11.16 -25.01
N SER A 679 -41.87 -11.13 -25.34
CA SER A 679 -42.74 -12.30 -25.18
C SER A 679 -42.39 -13.36 -26.24
N GLU A 680 -42.19 -14.61 -25.82
CA GLU A 680 -41.95 -15.72 -26.74
C GLU A 680 -42.70 -16.99 -26.32
N ILE A 681 -43.04 -17.82 -27.31
CA ILE A 681 -43.56 -19.17 -27.04
C ILE A 681 -42.38 -20.14 -27.06
N TYR A 682 -41.97 -20.60 -25.89
CA TYR A 682 -40.90 -21.58 -25.75
C TYR A 682 -41.45 -23.01 -25.74
N ARG A 683 -40.76 -23.90 -26.47
CA ARG A 683 -41.00 -25.35 -26.45
C ARG A 683 -39.70 -26.02 -26.05
N ARG A 684 -39.73 -26.82 -24.98
CA ARG A 684 -38.58 -27.62 -24.58
C ARG A 684 -38.36 -28.72 -25.63
N PRO A 685 -37.17 -28.84 -26.25
CA PRO A 685 -36.85 -29.93 -27.16
C PRO A 685 -37.08 -31.31 -26.52
N SER A 686 -37.26 -32.34 -27.35
CA SER A 686 -37.18 -33.74 -26.89
C SER A 686 -35.73 -34.08 -26.52
N PHE A 687 -35.54 -34.91 -25.49
CA PHE A 687 -34.22 -35.39 -25.05
C PHE A 687 -34.32 -36.83 -24.56
N ILE A 688 -33.19 -37.50 -24.32
CA ILE A 688 -33.14 -38.87 -23.77
C ILE A 688 -32.93 -38.77 -22.26
N ASP A 689 -33.83 -39.35 -21.46
CA ASP A 689 -33.66 -39.41 -20.00
C ASP A 689 -32.48 -40.32 -19.65
N PRO A 690 -31.43 -39.84 -18.97
CA PRO A 690 -30.22 -40.62 -18.71
C PRO A 690 -30.40 -41.72 -17.66
N LEU A 691 -31.42 -41.63 -16.81
CA LEU A 691 -31.71 -42.65 -15.78
C LEU A 691 -32.55 -43.80 -16.35
N THR A 692 -33.39 -43.52 -17.34
CA THR A 692 -34.33 -44.51 -17.91
C THR A 692 -34.01 -44.90 -19.35
N ASN A 693 -33.11 -44.18 -20.03
CA ASN A 693 -32.76 -44.30 -21.44
C ASN A 693 -33.98 -44.18 -22.39
N LEU A 694 -35.02 -43.46 -21.98
CA LEU A 694 -36.24 -43.24 -22.74
C LEU A 694 -36.26 -41.84 -23.36
N ILE A 695 -36.80 -41.73 -24.58
CA ILE A 695 -37.02 -40.42 -25.22
C ILE A 695 -38.15 -39.70 -24.47
N VAL A 696 -37.81 -38.59 -23.84
CA VAL A 696 -38.78 -37.65 -23.29
C VAL A 696 -39.25 -36.74 -24.44
N PRO A 697 -40.54 -36.74 -24.79
CA PRO A 697 -41.05 -35.96 -25.90
C PRO A 697 -40.96 -34.45 -25.65
N GLU A 698 -41.08 -33.69 -26.73
CA GLU A 698 -41.10 -32.23 -26.70
C GLU A 698 -42.15 -31.71 -25.70
N GLY A 699 -41.79 -30.69 -24.92
CA GLY A 699 -42.68 -30.12 -23.90
C GLY A 699 -43.84 -29.31 -24.53
N PRO A 700 -44.95 -29.11 -23.79
CA PRO A 700 -46.02 -28.23 -24.27
C PRO A 700 -45.50 -26.78 -24.44
N PRO A 701 -46.02 -26.03 -25.42
CA PRO A 701 -45.64 -24.63 -25.62
C PRO A 701 -46.00 -23.81 -24.38
N ARG A 702 -45.06 -22.98 -23.92
CA ARG A 702 -45.25 -22.04 -22.81
C ARG A 702 -45.00 -20.62 -23.28
N LEU A 703 -45.93 -19.72 -23.00
CA LEU A 703 -45.72 -18.28 -23.19
C LEU A 703 -44.83 -17.76 -22.05
N ILE A 704 -43.68 -17.18 -22.40
CA ILE A 704 -42.73 -16.57 -21.47
C ILE A 704 -42.70 -15.07 -21.75
N GLU A 705 -42.92 -14.26 -20.71
CA GLU A 705 -42.99 -12.79 -20.82
C GLU A 705 -42.14 -12.13 -19.74
N GLY A 706 -41.72 -10.89 -19.97
CA GLY A 706 -40.97 -10.08 -19.02
C GLY A 706 -39.45 -10.31 -19.05
N PHE A 707 -38.74 -9.49 -18.29
CA PHE A 707 -37.28 -9.50 -18.23
C PHE A 707 -36.75 -10.86 -17.77
N ARG A 708 -35.72 -11.36 -18.46
CA ARG A 708 -35.01 -12.59 -18.12
C ARG A 708 -33.60 -12.58 -18.67
N LEU A 709 -32.70 -13.29 -17.99
CA LEU A 709 -31.45 -13.73 -18.60
C LEU A 709 -31.77 -14.93 -19.50
N ARG A 710 -31.56 -14.79 -20.81
CA ARG A 710 -31.86 -15.86 -21.77
C ARG A 710 -30.74 -16.91 -21.73
N ASP A 711 -29.51 -16.47 -22.02
CA ASP A 711 -28.36 -17.36 -22.08
C ASP A 711 -27.30 -17.07 -21.01
N SER A 712 -27.34 -15.88 -20.38
CA SER A 712 -26.45 -15.55 -19.26
C SER A 712 -26.97 -16.09 -17.92
N ARG A 713 -26.17 -15.95 -16.86
CA ARG A 713 -26.43 -16.46 -15.52
C ARG A 713 -26.25 -15.37 -14.48
N ALA A 714 -27.00 -15.46 -13.39
CA ALA A 714 -26.81 -14.63 -12.21
C ALA A 714 -26.99 -15.44 -10.92
N SER A 715 -26.40 -14.92 -9.86
CA SER A 715 -26.59 -15.41 -8.50
C SER A 715 -26.45 -14.26 -7.50
N TYR A 716 -27.00 -14.47 -6.32
CA TYR A 716 -26.82 -13.58 -5.18
C TYR A 716 -26.73 -14.40 -3.91
N GLY A 717 -26.19 -13.80 -2.86
CA GLY A 717 -26.05 -14.54 -1.63
C GLY A 717 -25.58 -13.70 -0.46
N ILE A 718 -25.50 -14.38 0.66
CA ILE A 718 -24.94 -13.89 1.91
C ILE A 718 -23.84 -14.83 2.36
N GLY A 719 -22.83 -14.29 3.02
CA GLY A 719 -21.72 -15.09 3.51
C GLY A 719 -21.17 -14.59 4.84
N LEU A 720 -20.40 -15.47 5.48
CA LEU A 720 -19.56 -15.13 6.61
C LEU A 720 -18.11 -15.44 6.27
N GLU A 721 -17.23 -14.50 6.54
CA GLU A 721 -15.79 -14.64 6.37
C GLU A 721 -15.10 -14.52 7.72
N THR A 722 -14.12 -15.39 7.97
CA THR A 722 -13.26 -15.31 9.15
C THR A 722 -11.84 -15.69 8.81
N PHE A 723 -10.86 -15.10 9.51
CA PHE A 723 -9.46 -15.48 9.38
C PHE A 723 -9.06 -16.37 10.56
N ALA A 724 -8.87 -17.67 10.30
CA ALA A 724 -8.57 -18.66 11.33
C ALA A 724 -7.37 -19.53 10.91
N LEU A 725 -6.46 -19.78 11.85
CA LEU A 725 -5.28 -20.64 11.65
C LEU A 725 -4.38 -20.21 10.47
N GLY A 726 -4.36 -18.92 10.12
CA GLY A 726 -3.59 -18.42 8.97
C GLY A 726 -4.34 -18.45 7.63
N PHE A 727 -5.61 -18.83 7.63
CA PHE A 727 -6.40 -19.01 6.42
C PHE A 727 -7.70 -18.18 6.45
N PRO A 728 -8.06 -17.51 5.35
CA PRO A 728 -9.40 -16.95 5.16
C PRO A 728 -10.39 -18.08 4.85
N ILE A 729 -11.41 -18.21 5.69
CA ILE A 729 -12.46 -19.23 5.58
C ILE A 729 -13.78 -18.51 5.28
N HIS A 730 -14.48 -19.01 4.27
CA HIS A 730 -15.75 -18.47 3.80
C HIS A 730 -16.86 -19.49 3.97
N PHE A 731 -18.04 -19.01 4.36
CA PHE A 731 -19.29 -19.75 4.47
C PHE A 731 -20.34 -19.01 3.67
N ASP A 732 -20.68 -19.52 2.49
CA ASP A 732 -21.55 -18.83 1.55
C ASP A 732 -22.89 -19.56 1.38
N TRP A 733 -23.98 -18.80 1.42
CA TRP A 733 -25.31 -19.23 1.01
C TRP A 733 -25.68 -18.48 -0.26
N SER A 734 -25.83 -19.20 -1.36
CA SER A 734 -26.08 -18.63 -2.68
C SER A 734 -27.40 -19.12 -3.27
N TRP A 735 -28.04 -18.23 -4.04
CA TRP A 735 -29.24 -18.50 -4.81
C TRP A 735 -28.99 -18.12 -6.27
N ARG A 736 -29.35 -19.03 -7.17
CA ARG A 736 -29.30 -18.78 -8.62
C ARG A 736 -30.61 -18.12 -9.07
N SER A 737 -30.54 -17.29 -10.11
CA SER A 737 -31.71 -16.62 -10.67
C SER A 737 -31.47 -16.24 -12.13
N LEU A 738 -32.49 -16.41 -12.96
CA LEU A 738 -32.57 -15.84 -14.31
C LEU A 738 -33.56 -14.65 -14.35
N PHE A 739 -34.00 -14.20 -13.16
CA PHE A 739 -34.99 -13.13 -12.92
C PHE A 739 -36.41 -13.43 -13.43
N ASN A 740 -36.69 -14.66 -13.85
CA ASN A 740 -38.00 -15.04 -14.37
C ASN A 740 -38.31 -16.51 -14.03
N LYS A 741 -39.25 -16.74 -13.10
CA LYS A 741 -39.63 -18.09 -12.67
C LYS A 741 -40.22 -18.93 -13.80
N GLY A 742 -41.05 -18.34 -14.66
CA GLY A 742 -41.64 -19.06 -15.80
C GLY A 742 -40.58 -19.56 -16.78
N TRP A 743 -39.54 -18.76 -17.01
CA TRP A 743 -38.39 -19.15 -17.82
C TRP A 743 -37.57 -20.27 -17.17
N GLU A 744 -37.30 -20.14 -15.87
CA GLU A 744 -36.58 -21.17 -15.10
C GLU A 744 -37.36 -22.49 -15.03
N ASP A 745 -38.68 -22.45 -14.84
CA ASP A 745 -39.56 -23.62 -14.88
C ASP A 745 -39.60 -24.28 -16.26
N ALA A 746 -39.32 -23.53 -17.33
CA ALA A 746 -39.29 -24.04 -18.68
C ALA A 746 -37.92 -24.65 -19.03
N LEU A 747 -36.83 -24.03 -18.61
CA LEU A 747 -35.46 -24.52 -18.83
C LEU A 747 -35.11 -25.71 -17.94
N TYR A 748 -35.41 -25.62 -16.64
CA TYR A 748 -34.97 -26.60 -15.64
C TYR A 748 -36.08 -27.57 -15.24
N VAL A 749 -37.11 -27.75 -16.07
CA VAL A 749 -38.27 -28.60 -15.76
C VAL A 749 -37.88 -30.04 -15.37
N THR A 750 -36.81 -30.56 -15.98
CA THR A 750 -36.28 -31.92 -15.73
C THR A 750 -35.49 -32.00 -14.43
N GLN A 751 -35.06 -30.85 -13.90
CA GLN A 751 -34.27 -30.71 -12.68
C GLN A 751 -35.12 -30.21 -11.51
N GLY A 752 -36.46 -30.17 -11.63
CA GLY A 752 -37.36 -29.68 -10.58
C GLY A 752 -37.80 -28.22 -10.74
N GLY A 753 -37.56 -27.60 -11.89
CA GLY A 753 -38.02 -26.25 -12.24
C GLY A 753 -37.33 -25.15 -11.45
N SER A 754 -38.01 -24.00 -11.34
CA SER A 754 -37.51 -22.82 -10.64
C SER A 754 -37.28 -23.06 -9.15
N ASP A 755 -38.07 -23.92 -8.50
CA ASP A 755 -37.91 -24.24 -7.07
C ASP A 755 -36.59 -24.96 -6.79
N ALA A 756 -36.21 -25.93 -7.63
CA ALA A 756 -34.92 -26.61 -7.52
C ALA A 756 -33.76 -25.74 -8.03
N PHE A 757 -33.94 -25.00 -9.12
CA PHE A 757 -32.90 -24.11 -9.63
C PHE A 757 -32.50 -23.03 -8.60
N ARG A 758 -33.49 -22.47 -7.90
CA ARG A 758 -33.31 -21.46 -6.84
C ARG A 758 -33.06 -22.06 -5.46
N SER A 759 -32.86 -23.37 -5.32
CA SER A 759 -32.53 -23.95 -4.01
C SER A 759 -31.23 -23.34 -3.47
N VAL A 760 -31.17 -23.11 -2.16
CA VAL A 760 -29.95 -22.58 -1.53
C VAL A 760 -28.80 -23.56 -1.71
N LYS A 761 -27.67 -23.07 -2.22
CA LYS A 761 -26.39 -23.80 -2.22
C LYS A 761 -25.54 -23.26 -1.07
N PHE A 762 -25.08 -24.16 -0.22
CA PHE A 762 -24.16 -23.85 0.88
C PHE A 762 -22.76 -24.33 0.51
N ASP A 763 -21.80 -23.41 0.50
CA ASP A 763 -20.42 -23.68 0.14
C ASP A 763 -19.49 -23.25 1.29
N VAL A 764 -18.50 -24.10 1.60
CA VAL A 764 -17.40 -23.77 2.51
C VAL A 764 -16.10 -23.84 1.73
N TRP A 765 -15.32 -22.76 1.76
CA TRP A 765 -14.07 -22.72 1.01
C TRP A 765 -13.00 -21.88 1.72
N ILE A 766 -11.75 -22.20 1.41
CA ILE A 766 -10.57 -21.53 1.95
C ILE A 766 -9.85 -20.85 0.79
N GLY A 767 -9.68 -19.55 0.88
CA GLY A 767 -9.03 -18.79 -0.18
C GLY A 767 -9.16 -17.29 0.02
N TYR A 768 -8.20 -16.55 -0.50
CA TYR A 768 -8.29 -15.10 -0.51
C TYR A 768 -9.28 -14.67 -1.61
N ASP A 769 -10.30 -13.89 -1.24
CA ASP A 769 -11.25 -13.32 -2.18
C ASP A 769 -10.68 -12.02 -2.76
N PHE A 770 -9.87 -12.16 -3.81
CA PHE A 770 -9.23 -11.06 -4.53
C PHE A 770 -10.15 -10.44 -5.56
#